data_AF-A0A261CIQ8-F1
#
_entry.id   AF-A0A261CIQ8-F1
#
_cell.length_a   1.000
_cell.length_b   1.000
_cell.length_c   1.000
_cell.angle_alpha   90.00
_cell.angle_beta   90.00
_cell.angle_gamma   90.00
#
_symmetry.space_group_name_H-M   'P 1'
#
loop_
_entity.id
_entity.type
_entity.pdbx_description
1 polymer ?
#
loop_
_entity_poly.entity_id
_entity_poly.type
_entity_poly.pdbx_seq_one_letter_code
_entity_poly.pdbx_strand_id
1 'polypeptide(L)'
;MSPKSILITGANRGIGLGLLKQFLKVQDIKILIATCRDPSKAEELNGLKDSRLHILPLNIDCDESISKLYTEVEKLVGEDGLTVLLNNAGILLPYDVEGKKDRRTMLKNIETNAVSTAIITQEFLPLLKKAAEKNGGEGFSINRSAIINISSTAASVEKIDGTFNGPLVAYRMSKSALNSFAKSASIDLAKYHILITSFCPGWVKTDMGGENALYEISDATKTLAGNILTLGDAHHGAFLNIANVTDGSGESLIVTDALGKQITYNEGVSTFFAPAKAASISITTKTGDSQFWFRYDYVPVAQYEQTKIPTGTRLNLVFSPKKVYTYVSPYNDNVVISTATVDDINNLDMGMKMIYVYDGIDINSPYVGTLYDYVSTPKISKSTGNATTLVNFYGRPTNSYALANDYKSLISYDTFTFVVYTKNVTIPKNFADGISNVYTFYCTGSDKSYLTDLNFGSNGYKVDVMPLTPSDTPNVLLAYLSTGPVSRCMPQMIPGRIFTMVTLGPEVSISLSTSADNWLVPYNGRLGYVFSSSLWYPGAGSGYNYTFESAQLMTFTFNFQSAIIHQAGEQIRVQVGRPGFNPISVTFDHSVANPGVRVANGTYLTTSYLGDSPSSSSIISFQMMNADGTQSTTVPMTTTTRMETTTKSGFRNGVNLICVFIVLAANFL
;
A
#
# COMPACT_ATOMS: atom_id res chain seq x y z
N MET A 1 23.29 -25.10 31.83
CA MET A 1 22.46 -26.33 31.83
C MET A 1 21.87 -26.49 30.44
N SER A 2 21.76 -27.73 29.96
CA SER A 2 21.21 -28.08 28.63
C SER A 2 20.03 -29.05 28.79
N PRO A 3 19.09 -29.13 27.82
CA PRO A 3 17.98 -30.06 27.89
C PRO A 3 18.47 -31.51 27.94
N LYS A 4 17.84 -32.34 28.77
CA LYS A 4 18.23 -33.75 28.92
C LYS A 4 17.88 -34.57 27.67
N SER A 5 16.70 -34.33 27.09
CA SER A 5 16.20 -35.05 25.93
C SER A 5 15.64 -34.11 24.85
N ILE A 6 16.03 -34.31 23.59
CA ILE A 6 15.50 -33.57 22.43
C ILE A 6 15.01 -34.55 21.37
N LEU A 7 13.76 -34.37 20.93
CA LEU A 7 13.18 -35.03 19.77
C LEU A 7 13.15 -34.06 18.58
N ILE A 8 13.75 -34.43 17.45
CA ILE A 8 13.82 -33.61 16.23
C ILE A 8 13.08 -34.31 15.11
N THR A 9 12.02 -33.68 14.59
CA THR A 9 11.29 -34.23 13.44
C THR A 9 11.98 -33.91 12.12
N GLY A 10 12.05 -34.87 11.19
CA GLY A 10 12.62 -34.65 9.85
C GLY A 10 14.14 -34.39 9.87
N ALA A 11 14.88 -35.19 10.62
CA ALA A 11 16.30 -35.02 10.90
C ALA A 11 17.24 -35.77 9.93
N ASN A 12 16.75 -36.33 8.82
CA ASN A 12 17.59 -37.05 7.86
C ASN A 12 18.32 -36.16 6.84
N ARG A 13 18.00 -34.88 6.77
CA ARG A 13 18.60 -33.92 5.82
C ARG A 13 18.39 -32.47 6.26
N GLY A 14 19.03 -31.54 5.56
CA GLY A 14 18.80 -30.10 5.69
C GLY A 14 18.99 -29.58 7.12
N ILE A 15 18.09 -28.67 7.54
CA ILE A 15 18.17 -28.00 8.85
C ILE A 15 18.07 -29.00 10.00
N GLY A 16 17.17 -30.00 9.93
CA GLY A 16 17.01 -31.00 10.99
C GLY A 16 18.27 -31.81 11.24
N LEU A 17 18.94 -32.27 10.18
CA LEU A 17 20.22 -32.99 10.30
C LEU A 17 21.35 -32.09 10.81
N GLY A 18 21.41 -30.84 10.34
CA GLY A 18 22.41 -29.90 10.83
C GLY A 18 22.22 -29.57 12.31
N LEU A 19 20.99 -29.34 12.76
CA LEU A 19 20.67 -29.13 14.19
C LEU A 19 21.06 -30.36 15.02
N LEU A 20 20.75 -31.57 14.55
CA LEU A 20 21.18 -32.80 15.21
C LEU A 20 22.71 -32.85 15.38
N LYS A 21 23.47 -32.54 14.32
CA LYS A 21 24.95 -32.48 14.38
C LYS A 21 25.46 -31.44 15.38
N GLN A 22 24.77 -30.32 15.57
CA GLN A 22 25.16 -29.34 16.59
C GLN A 22 24.83 -29.83 17.99
N PHE A 23 23.64 -30.40 18.21
CA PHE A 23 23.26 -30.93 19.53
C PHE A 23 24.11 -32.13 19.96
N LEU A 24 24.59 -32.95 19.03
CA LEU A 24 25.56 -34.00 19.31
C LEU A 24 26.87 -33.45 19.91
N LYS A 25 27.23 -32.19 19.66
CA LYS A 25 28.42 -31.56 20.27
C LYS A 25 28.20 -31.16 21.73
N VAL A 26 26.95 -31.12 22.20
CA VAL A 26 26.59 -30.72 23.57
C VAL A 26 26.51 -31.97 24.45
N GLN A 27 27.52 -32.17 25.30
CA GLN A 27 27.69 -33.40 26.12
C GLN A 27 26.62 -33.59 27.21
N ASP A 28 25.97 -32.50 27.60
CA ASP A 28 24.95 -32.50 28.65
C ASP A 28 23.61 -33.07 28.17
N ILE A 29 23.35 -33.04 26.87
CA ILE A 29 22.18 -33.70 26.28
C ILE A 29 22.40 -35.21 26.36
N LYS A 30 21.48 -35.95 26.99
CA LYS A 30 21.62 -37.39 27.24
C LYS A 30 20.88 -38.25 26.23
N ILE A 31 19.79 -37.75 25.67
CA ILE A 31 18.97 -38.46 24.69
C ILE A 31 18.68 -37.54 23.51
N LEU A 32 19.11 -37.94 22.32
CA LEU A 32 18.79 -37.29 21.06
C LEU A 32 17.97 -38.24 20.21
N ILE A 33 16.73 -37.88 19.93
CA ILE A 33 15.86 -38.67 19.07
C ILE A 33 15.72 -37.94 17.74
N ALA A 34 16.17 -38.58 16.67
CA ALA A 34 16.10 -38.07 15.32
C ALA A 34 15.08 -38.88 14.51
N THR A 35 14.09 -38.22 13.92
CA THR A 35 13.08 -38.94 13.13
C THR A 35 13.22 -38.71 11.63
N CYS A 36 12.86 -39.73 10.86
CA CYS A 36 12.70 -39.63 9.42
C CYS A 36 11.70 -40.67 8.91
N ARG A 37 11.22 -40.51 7.68
CA ARG A 37 10.17 -41.41 7.13
C ARG A 37 10.64 -42.85 6.96
N ASP A 38 11.88 -43.03 6.53
CA ASP A 38 12.46 -44.34 6.23
C ASP A 38 13.91 -44.38 6.75
N PRO A 39 14.12 -44.82 8.00
CA PRO A 39 15.46 -44.93 8.59
C PRO A 39 16.42 -45.78 7.76
N SER A 40 15.94 -46.78 7.00
CA SER A 40 16.80 -47.64 6.19
C SER A 40 17.49 -46.89 5.04
N LYS A 41 16.93 -45.75 4.60
CA LYS A 41 17.45 -44.92 3.50
C LYS A 41 18.16 -43.65 3.95
N ALA A 42 18.26 -43.42 5.26
CA ALA A 42 18.84 -42.19 5.81
C ALA A 42 20.36 -42.35 6.01
N GLU A 43 21.12 -42.55 4.92
CA GLU A 43 22.56 -42.89 4.96
C GLU A 43 23.38 -41.94 5.83
N GLU A 44 23.26 -40.63 5.62
CA GLU A 44 24.02 -39.61 6.37
C GLU A 44 23.64 -39.61 7.86
N LEU A 45 22.35 -39.81 8.17
CA LEU A 45 21.85 -39.91 9.55
C LEU A 45 22.37 -41.19 10.23
N ASN A 46 22.32 -42.33 9.53
CA ASN A 46 22.83 -43.62 10.02
C ASN A 46 24.37 -43.63 10.18
N GLY A 47 25.07 -42.75 9.45
CA GLY A 47 26.50 -42.52 9.57
C GLY A 47 26.91 -41.85 10.88
N LEU A 48 25.99 -41.16 11.57
CA LEU A 48 26.27 -40.54 12.87
C LEU A 48 26.30 -41.62 13.97
N LYS A 49 27.48 -41.87 14.55
CA LYS A 49 27.67 -42.84 15.63
C LYS A 49 27.82 -42.13 16.97
N ASP A 50 26.74 -42.14 17.76
CA ASP A 50 26.71 -41.62 19.14
C ASP A 50 25.75 -42.48 19.96
N SER A 51 26.14 -42.91 21.15
CA SER A 51 25.32 -43.78 22.01
C SER A 51 24.04 -43.10 22.52
N ARG A 52 23.97 -41.77 22.45
CA ARG A 52 22.81 -40.96 22.84
C ARG A 52 21.79 -40.79 21.72
N LEU A 53 22.16 -41.14 20.48
CA LEU A 53 21.35 -40.95 19.29
C LEU A 53 20.44 -42.15 19.04
N HIS A 54 19.13 -41.89 18.99
CA HIS A 54 18.10 -42.85 18.62
C HIS A 54 17.43 -42.40 17.32
N ILE A 55 17.48 -43.24 16.29
CA ILE A 55 16.86 -42.95 14.99
C ILE A 55 15.55 -43.71 14.91
N LEU A 56 14.41 -43.00 14.83
CA LEU A 56 13.08 -43.59 14.83
C LEU A 56 12.28 -43.22 13.57
N PRO A 57 11.43 -44.13 13.05
CA PRO A 57 10.58 -43.83 11.91
C PRO A 57 9.48 -42.84 12.29
N LEU A 58 9.20 -41.86 11.43
CA LEU A 58 8.06 -40.96 11.54
C LEU A 58 7.56 -40.56 10.15
N ASN A 59 6.31 -40.92 9.85
CA ASN A 59 5.50 -40.20 8.87
C ASN A 59 4.62 -39.20 9.62
N ILE A 60 4.94 -37.90 9.53
CA ILE A 60 4.23 -36.86 10.30
C ILE A 60 2.77 -36.66 9.85
N ASP A 61 2.41 -37.11 8.65
CA ASP A 61 1.04 -37.06 8.13
C ASP A 61 0.23 -38.33 8.46
N CYS A 62 0.63 -39.12 9.47
CA CYS A 62 -0.04 -40.36 9.85
C CYS A 62 -0.10 -40.48 11.37
N ASP A 63 -1.30 -40.40 11.92
CA ASP A 63 -1.55 -40.41 13.36
C ASP A 63 -1.06 -41.71 14.02
N GLU A 64 -1.23 -42.87 13.37
CA GLU A 64 -0.70 -44.14 13.89
C GLU A 64 0.84 -44.15 13.92
N SER A 65 1.49 -43.44 12.99
CA SER A 65 2.95 -43.29 13.03
C SER A 65 3.37 -42.38 14.17
N ILE A 66 2.60 -41.34 14.48
CA ILE A 66 2.84 -40.43 15.62
C ILE A 66 2.67 -41.18 16.94
N SER A 67 1.60 -41.95 17.12
CA SER A 67 1.38 -42.74 18.34
C SER A 67 2.42 -43.84 18.54
N LYS A 68 2.87 -44.51 17.47
CA LYS A 68 3.99 -45.47 17.57
C LYS A 68 5.28 -44.78 17.99
N LEU A 69 5.57 -43.60 17.44
CA LEU A 69 6.74 -42.82 17.85
C LEU A 69 6.65 -42.44 19.33
N TYR A 70 5.46 -42.01 19.80
CA TYR A 70 5.24 -41.71 21.21
C TYR A 70 5.61 -42.89 22.12
N THR A 71 5.12 -44.09 21.82
CA THR A 71 5.43 -45.29 22.62
C THR A 71 6.92 -45.61 22.68
N GLU A 72 7.65 -45.44 21.57
CA GLU A 72 9.10 -45.66 21.56
C GLU A 72 9.85 -44.57 22.33
N VAL A 73 9.45 -43.30 22.19
CA VAL A 73 10.08 -42.19 22.91
C VAL A 73 9.81 -42.28 24.41
N GLU A 74 8.60 -42.67 24.82
CA GLU A 74 8.25 -42.88 26.23
C GLU A 74 9.18 -43.89 26.91
N LYS A 75 9.49 -45.01 26.25
CA LYS A 75 10.46 -46.01 26.75
C LYS A 75 11.86 -45.43 26.93
N LEU A 76 12.28 -44.55 26.02
CA LEU A 76 13.63 -43.96 26.04
C LEU A 76 13.77 -42.92 27.15
N VAL A 77 12.80 -42.02 27.29
CA VAL A 77 12.87 -40.91 28.25
C VAL A 77 12.35 -41.28 29.64
N GLY A 78 11.53 -42.33 29.74
CA GLY A 78 10.99 -42.87 30.98
C GLY A 78 10.37 -41.81 31.89
N GLU A 79 10.71 -41.87 33.18
CA GLU A 79 10.21 -40.92 34.17
C GLU A 79 10.83 -39.52 34.08
N ASP A 80 11.86 -39.29 33.25
CA ASP A 80 12.37 -37.94 33.00
C ASP A 80 11.49 -37.12 32.04
N GLY A 81 10.65 -37.78 31.24
CA GLY A 81 9.86 -37.11 30.22
C GLY A 81 10.71 -36.52 29.08
N LEU A 82 10.03 -35.96 28.09
CA LEU A 82 10.68 -35.32 26.95
C LEU A 82 10.92 -33.84 27.27
N THR A 83 12.18 -33.38 27.26
CA THR A 83 12.50 -31.98 27.56
C THR A 83 12.19 -31.07 26.37
N VAL A 84 12.54 -31.45 25.15
CA VAL A 84 12.33 -30.61 23.96
C VAL A 84 11.70 -31.39 22.82
N LEU A 85 10.57 -30.90 22.32
CA LEU A 85 10.00 -31.29 21.02
C LEU A 85 10.37 -30.23 19.99
N LEU A 86 11.23 -30.56 19.03
CA LEU A 86 11.66 -29.69 17.95
C LEU A 86 10.97 -30.11 16.64
N ASN A 87 9.90 -29.38 16.30
CA ASN A 87 9.13 -29.55 15.09
C ASN A 87 9.84 -28.90 13.90
N ASN A 88 10.58 -29.71 13.14
CA ASN A 88 11.32 -29.27 11.94
C ASN A 88 10.79 -29.88 10.64
N ALA A 89 10.16 -31.06 10.68
CA ALA A 89 9.60 -31.69 9.50
C ALA A 89 8.60 -30.75 8.80
N GLY A 90 8.76 -30.62 7.48
CA GLY A 90 7.91 -29.75 6.68
C GLY A 90 8.19 -29.90 5.18
N ILE A 91 7.27 -29.36 4.40
CA ILE A 91 7.30 -29.38 2.94
C ILE A 91 7.04 -27.99 2.37
N LEU A 92 7.46 -27.79 1.14
CA LEU A 92 7.09 -26.65 0.31
C LEU A 92 6.64 -27.24 -1.02
N LEU A 93 5.34 -27.22 -1.28
CA LEU A 93 4.81 -27.54 -2.60
C LEU A 93 4.43 -26.23 -3.30
N PRO A 94 4.99 -25.95 -4.50
CA PRO A 94 4.75 -24.72 -5.24
C PRO A 94 3.27 -24.40 -5.45
N TYR A 95 2.85 -23.16 -5.12
CA TYR A 95 1.51 -22.65 -5.43
C TYR A 95 1.51 -21.11 -5.56
N ASP A 96 0.89 -20.60 -6.62
CA ASP A 96 0.75 -19.17 -6.94
C ASP A 96 -0.70 -18.75 -7.13
N VAL A 97 -1.01 -17.47 -6.90
CA VAL A 97 -2.35 -16.90 -7.08
C VAL A 97 -2.80 -16.99 -8.54
N GLU A 98 -1.90 -16.72 -9.48
CA GLU A 98 -2.15 -16.78 -10.92
C GLU A 98 -1.91 -18.17 -11.51
N GLY A 99 -1.49 -19.13 -10.67
CA GLY A 99 -1.18 -20.49 -11.07
C GLY A 99 -2.40 -21.40 -11.24
N LYS A 100 -2.14 -22.69 -11.51
CA LYS A 100 -3.18 -23.71 -11.59
C LYS A 100 -3.92 -23.81 -10.26
N LYS A 101 -5.25 -23.69 -10.30
CA LYS A 101 -6.13 -23.96 -9.16
C LYS A 101 -5.97 -25.42 -8.72
N ASP A 102 -5.37 -25.62 -7.55
CA ASP A 102 -5.14 -26.95 -6.96
C ASP A 102 -5.31 -26.90 -5.44
N ARG A 103 -6.52 -27.24 -4.99
CA ARG A 103 -6.86 -27.34 -3.58
C ARG A 103 -5.99 -28.37 -2.84
N ARG A 104 -5.60 -29.47 -3.49
CA ARG A 104 -4.88 -30.56 -2.84
C ARG A 104 -3.48 -30.12 -2.45
N THR A 105 -2.81 -29.36 -3.32
CA THR A 105 -1.49 -28.80 -3.03
C THR A 105 -1.52 -27.80 -1.87
N MET A 106 -2.54 -26.92 -1.81
CA MET A 106 -2.71 -26.00 -0.68
C MET A 106 -2.96 -26.77 0.62
N LEU A 107 -3.92 -27.69 0.61
CA LEU A 107 -4.27 -28.49 1.79
C LEU A 107 -3.07 -29.33 2.25
N LYS A 108 -2.28 -29.87 1.34
CA LYS A 108 -1.11 -30.68 1.70
C LYS A 108 -0.02 -29.88 2.42
N ASN A 109 0.25 -28.64 2.00
CA ASN A 109 1.16 -27.77 2.74
C ASN A 109 0.65 -27.51 4.17
N ILE A 110 -0.64 -27.20 4.32
CA ILE A 110 -1.27 -26.90 5.61
C ILE A 110 -1.29 -28.14 6.52
N GLU A 111 -1.67 -29.30 5.97
CA GLU A 111 -1.68 -30.59 6.64
C GLU A 111 -0.31 -30.86 7.27
N THR A 112 0.73 -30.95 6.45
CA THR A 112 2.06 -31.35 6.92
C THR A 112 2.72 -30.30 7.81
N ASN A 113 2.64 -29.01 7.46
CA ASN A 113 3.41 -27.98 8.18
C ASN A 113 2.73 -27.47 9.45
N ALA A 114 1.40 -27.55 9.54
CA ALA A 114 0.64 -26.96 10.65
C ALA A 114 -0.22 -28.00 11.39
N VAL A 115 -1.08 -28.74 10.68
CA VAL A 115 -2.02 -29.68 11.33
C VAL A 115 -1.25 -30.82 11.98
N SER A 116 -0.39 -31.51 11.24
CA SER A 116 0.43 -32.59 11.76
C SER A 116 1.37 -32.14 12.89
N THR A 117 1.90 -30.91 12.80
CA THR A 117 2.68 -30.30 13.88
C THR A 117 1.86 -30.12 15.16
N ALA A 118 0.59 -29.70 15.03
CA ALA A 118 -0.30 -29.58 16.16
C ALA A 118 -0.62 -30.95 16.79
N ILE A 119 -0.91 -31.97 15.96
CA ILE A 119 -1.21 -33.32 16.42
C ILE A 119 -0.03 -33.95 17.16
N ILE A 120 1.19 -33.91 16.60
CA ILE A 120 2.36 -34.45 17.31
C ILE A 120 2.65 -33.67 18.60
N THR A 121 2.44 -32.35 18.62
CA THR A 121 2.55 -31.59 19.87
C THR A 121 1.55 -32.09 20.90
N GLN A 122 0.29 -32.31 20.54
CA GLN A 122 -0.75 -32.85 21.43
C GLN A 122 -0.40 -34.24 21.96
N GLU A 123 0.02 -35.16 21.09
CA GLU A 123 0.40 -36.53 21.47
C GLU A 123 1.55 -36.53 22.49
N PHE A 124 2.54 -35.65 22.32
CA PHE A 124 3.71 -35.58 23.18
C PHE A 124 3.53 -34.74 24.45
N LEU A 125 2.38 -34.06 24.64
CA LEU A 125 2.11 -33.26 25.83
C LEU A 125 2.31 -34.01 27.16
N PRO A 126 1.92 -35.29 27.31
CA PRO A 126 2.14 -36.01 28.57
C PRO A 126 3.62 -36.08 28.95
N LEU A 127 4.52 -36.34 27.99
CA LEU A 127 5.96 -36.42 28.24
C LEU A 127 6.58 -35.04 28.50
N LEU A 128 6.10 -34.00 27.80
CA LEU A 128 6.53 -32.61 28.01
C LEU A 128 6.11 -32.10 29.40
N LYS A 129 4.89 -32.43 29.86
CA LYS A 129 4.43 -32.11 31.22
C LYS A 129 5.25 -32.83 32.27
N LYS A 130 5.53 -34.13 32.07
CA LYS A 130 6.38 -34.92 32.98
C LYS A 130 7.78 -34.28 33.13
N ALA A 131 8.40 -33.85 32.03
CA ALA A 131 9.67 -33.12 32.09
C ALA A 131 9.56 -31.78 32.81
N ALA A 132 8.49 -31.01 32.55
CA ALA A 132 8.26 -29.71 33.19
C ALA A 132 8.08 -29.81 34.71
N GLU A 133 7.42 -30.86 35.17
CA GLU A 133 7.24 -31.18 36.60
C GLU A 133 8.55 -31.61 37.24
N LYS A 134 9.31 -32.50 36.60
CA LYS A 134 10.54 -33.07 37.17
C LYS A 134 11.70 -32.08 37.24
N ASN A 135 11.87 -31.25 36.22
CA ASN A 135 13.02 -30.34 36.14
C ASN A 135 12.82 -29.04 36.95
N GLY A 136 11.60 -28.79 37.47
CA GLY A 136 11.31 -27.70 38.42
C GLY A 136 11.65 -26.28 37.92
N GLY A 137 11.64 -25.31 38.82
CA GLY A 137 12.04 -23.92 38.59
C GLY A 137 10.89 -22.91 38.38
N GLU A 138 11.20 -21.63 38.57
CA GLU A 138 10.32 -20.53 38.16
C GLU A 138 10.56 -20.18 36.69
N GLY A 139 9.50 -19.79 35.97
CA GLY A 139 9.60 -19.33 34.58
C GLY A 139 9.70 -20.44 33.52
N PHE A 140 9.89 -19.99 32.28
CA PHE A 140 10.09 -20.80 31.09
C PHE A 140 11.59 -21.01 30.81
N SER A 141 11.98 -22.23 30.45
CA SER A 141 13.35 -22.54 30.07
C SER A 141 13.41 -23.72 29.11
N ILE A 142 14.34 -23.67 28.15
CA ILE A 142 14.66 -24.81 27.28
C ILE A 142 15.07 -26.06 28.07
N ASN A 143 15.61 -25.90 29.28
CA ASN A 143 16.06 -27.01 30.13
C ASN A 143 14.93 -27.68 30.91
N ARG A 144 13.78 -27.01 31.03
CA ARG A 144 12.62 -27.49 31.78
C ARG A 144 11.72 -28.33 30.89
N SER A 145 11.09 -27.68 29.92
CA SER A 145 10.23 -28.29 28.91
C SER A 145 9.94 -27.26 27.81
N ALA A 146 10.09 -27.65 26.55
CA ALA A 146 9.90 -26.74 25.43
C ALA A 146 9.38 -27.40 24.16
N ILE A 147 8.62 -26.61 23.38
CA ILE A 147 8.19 -26.91 22.02
C ILE A 147 8.77 -25.85 21.09
N ILE A 148 9.63 -26.26 20.17
CA ILE A 148 10.30 -25.38 19.22
C ILE A 148 9.80 -25.67 17.82
N ASN A 149 9.27 -24.66 17.14
CA ASN A 149 8.73 -24.80 15.79
C ASN A 149 9.63 -24.12 14.76
N ILE A 150 10.10 -24.86 13.75
CA ILE A 150 10.80 -24.27 12.61
C ILE A 150 9.77 -23.71 11.62
N SER A 151 9.56 -22.41 11.72
CA SER A 151 8.70 -21.61 10.85
C SER A 151 9.51 -20.92 9.76
N SER A 152 9.01 -19.82 9.19
CA SER A 152 9.66 -19.06 8.12
C SER A 152 9.22 -17.61 8.16
N THR A 153 10.09 -16.66 7.81
CA THR A 153 9.70 -15.25 7.60
C THR A 153 8.61 -15.11 6.53
N ALA A 154 8.49 -16.08 5.63
CA ALA A 154 7.37 -16.17 4.68
C ALA A 154 5.99 -16.28 5.38
N ALA A 155 5.95 -16.65 6.66
CA ALA A 155 4.73 -16.68 7.47
C ALA A 155 4.27 -15.30 7.97
N SER A 156 5.15 -14.30 7.96
CA SER A 156 4.85 -12.96 8.48
C SER A 156 4.03 -12.21 7.45
N VAL A 157 2.72 -12.11 7.70
CA VAL A 157 1.78 -11.38 6.83
C VAL A 157 2.22 -9.92 6.65
N GLU A 158 2.70 -9.29 7.72
CA GLU A 158 3.24 -7.93 7.71
C GLU A 158 4.44 -7.75 6.77
N LYS A 159 5.28 -8.78 6.61
CA LYS A 159 6.49 -8.72 5.77
C LYS A 159 6.27 -9.21 4.33
N ILE A 160 5.03 -9.47 3.92
CA ILE A 160 4.72 -9.80 2.52
C ILE A 160 4.61 -8.48 1.72
N ASP A 161 5.75 -8.03 1.18
CA ASP A 161 5.89 -6.73 0.48
C ASP A 161 6.13 -6.86 -1.03
N GLY A 162 6.06 -8.08 -1.58
CA GLY A 162 6.30 -8.35 -3.01
C GLY A 162 7.78 -8.42 -3.43
N THR A 163 8.73 -8.32 -2.50
CA THR A 163 10.16 -8.40 -2.80
C THR A 163 10.69 -9.83 -2.88
N PHE A 164 10.07 -10.77 -2.15
CA PHE A 164 10.39 -12.20 -2.22
C PHE A 164 9.37 -12.92 -3.11
N ASN A 165 9.72 -13.09 -4.38
CA ASN A 165 8.84 -13.66 -5.41
C ASN A 165 9.10 -15.15 -5.63
N GLY A 166 8.02 -15.93 -5.77
CA GLY A 166 8.03 -17.36 -6.03
C GLY A 166 6.72 -18.04 -5.63
N PRO A 167 6.50 -19.31 -6.04
CA PRO A 167 5.28 -20.08 -5.82
C PRO A 167 5.07 -20.51 -4.38
N LEU A 168 4.89 -19.53 -3.49
CA LEU A 168 4.99 -19.71 -2.05
C LEU A 168 3.67 -19.57 -1.32
N VAL A 169 2.57 -19.25 -1.99
CA VAL A 169 1.30 -18.86 -1.32
C VAL A 169 0.82 -19.96 -0.37
N ALA A 170 0.76 -21.21 -0.82
CA ALA A 170 0.36 -22.34 0.04
C ALA A 170 1.33 -22.56 1.21
N TYR A 171 2.63 -22.38 0.98
CA TYR A 171 3.65 -22.49 2.01
C TYR A 171 3.52 -21.37 3.06
N ARG A 172 3.33 -20.12 2.61
CA ARG A 172 3.07 -18.95 3.47
C ARG A 172 1.87 -19.20 4.38
N MET A 173 0.73 -19.59 3.79
CA MET A 173 -0.49 -19.92 4.53
C MET A 173 -0.22 -20.98 5.60
N SER A 174 0.50 -22.06 5.25
CA SER A 174 0.81 -23.13 6.19
C SER A 174 1.71 -22.69 7.35
N LYS A 175 2.72 -21.84 7.10
CA LYS A 175 3.62 -21.35 8.15
C LYS A 175 2.97 -20.25 8.99
N SER A 176 2.06 -19.45 8.43
CA SER A 176 1.21 -18.53 9.21
C SER A 176 0.26 -19.30 10.13
N ALA A 177 -0.34 -20.39 9.65
CA ALA A 177 -1.16 -21.28 10.49
C ALA A 177 -0.35 -21.91 11.63
N LEU A 178 0.89 -22.35 11.35
CA LEU A 178 1.82 -22.83 12.38
C LEU A 178 2.13 -21.76 13.43
N ASN A 179 2.39 -20.51 13.02
CA ASN A 179 2.65 -19.41 13.95
C ASN A 179 1.41 -19.10 14.82
N SER A 180 0.21 -19.16 14.24
CA SER A 180 -1.04 -19.02 14.99
C SER A 180 -1.19 -20.13 16.03
N PHE A 181 -0.95 -21.39 15.65
CA PHE A 181 -0.97 -22.52 16.57
C PHE A 181 0.04 -22.33 17.71
N ALA A 182 1.29 -21.98 17.38
CA ALA A 182 2.34 -21.79 18.37
C ALA A 182 1.99 -20.70 19.39
N LYS A 183 1.38 -19.59 18.96
CA LYS A 183 0.95 -18.52 19.86
C LYS A 183 -0.21 -18.94 20.77
N SER A 184 -1.20 -19.63 20.23
CA SER A 184 -2.32 -20.16 21.02
C SER A 184 -1.82 -21.18 22.05
N ALA A 185 -1.01 -22.14 21.61
CA ALA A 185 -0.45 -23.17 22.46
C ALA A 185 0.43 -22.57 23.58
N SER A 186 1.14 -21.48 23.32
CA SER A 186 1.98 -20.85 24.35
C SER A 186 1.11 -20.37 25.52
N ILE A 187 -0.01 -19.72 25.21
CA ILE A 187 -0.97 -19.25 26.21
C ILE A 187 -1.62 -20.43 26.95
N ASP A 188 -2.10 -21.43 26.22
CA ASP A 188 -2.84 -22.57 26.81
C ASP A 188 -1.97 -23.45 27.71
N LEU A 189 -0.69 -23.58 27.35
CA LEU A 189 0.27 -24.45 28.03
C LEU A 189 1.18 -23.70 29.02
N ALA A 190 1.03 -22.38 29.15
CA ALA A 190 1.76 -21.55 30.11
C ALA A 190 1.64 -22.07 31.55
N LYS A 191 0.45 -22.57 31.94
CA LYS A 191 0.20 -23.16 33.26
C LYS A 191 1.03 -24.40 33.58
N TYR A 192 1.60 -25.05 32.56
CA TYR A 192 2.52 -26.18 32.71
C TYR A 192 3.98 -25.75 32.59
N HIS A 193 4.25 -24.45 32.41
CA HIS A 193 5.58 -23.88 32.19
C HIS A 193 6.33 -24.52 31.02
N ILE A 194 5.60 -24.90 29.98
CA ILE A 194 6.18 -25.40 28.73
C ILE A 194 6.49 -24.19 27.85
N LEU A 195 7.77 -23.96 27.57
CA LEU A 195 8.22 -22.91 26.68
C LEU A 195 7.76 -23.20 25.24
N ILE A 196 7.20 -22.23 24.52
CA ILE A 196 6.86 -22.42 23.10
C ILE A 196 7.43 -21.26 22.30
N THR A 197 8.22 -21.55 21.28
CA THR A 197 8.83 -20.52 20.43
C THR A 197 8.89 -21.00 18.99
N SER A 198 8.68 -20.08 18.05
CA SER A 198 8.86 -20.35 16.62
C SER A 198 10.10 -19.63 16.09
N PHE A 199 10.86 -20.29 15.21
CA PHE A 199 12.05 -19.73 14.58
C PHE A 199 11.93 -19.70 13.07
N CYS A 200 12.31 -18.59 12.44
CA CYS A 200 12.77 -18.62 11.06
C CYS A 200 14.26 -18.96 11.04
N PRO A 201 14.67 -20.03 10.35
CA PRO A 201 16.08 -20.43 10.25
C PRO A 201 16.90 -19.58 9.26
N GLY A 202 16.29 -18.57 8.63
CA GLY A 202 16.85 -17.87 7.47
C GLY A 202 16.59 -18.62 6.15
N TRP A 203 17.11 -18.08 5.05
CA TRP A 203 17.10 -18.75 3.74
C TRP A 203 18.36 -19.60 3.61
N VAL A 204 18.24 -20.91 3.85
CA VAL A 204 19.36 -21.85 4.00
C VAL A 204 19.49 -22.78 2.79
N LYS A 205 20.72 -23.02 2.30
CA LYS A 205 21.04 -23.88 1.14
C LYS A 205 20.74 -25.36 1.41
N THR A 206 19.48 -25.73 1.25
CA THR A 206 18.94 -27.09 1.38
C THR A 206 18.16 -27.43 0.12
N ASP A 207 17.68 -28.67 -0.04
CA ASP A 207 16.79 -29.02 -1.16
C ASP A 207 15.57 -28.08 -1.27
N MET A 208 15.06 -27.60 -0.12
CA MET A 208 13.92 -26.66 -0.07
C MET A 208 14.34 -25.22 -0.37
N GLY A 209 15.53 -24.81 0.10
CA GLY A 209 16.01 -23.44 -0.08
C GLY A 209 16.65 -23.18 -1.45
N GLY A 210 17.15 -24.22 -2.12
CA GLY A 210 17.88 -24.12 -3.38
C GLY A 210 19.30 -23.58 -3.22
N GLU A 211 20.06 -23.60 -4.32
CA GLU A 211 21.47 -23.20 -4.36
C GLU A 211 21.70 -21.70 -4.10
N ASN A 212 20.69 -20.88 -4.41
CA ASN A 212 20.73 -19.42 -4.27
C ASN A 212 20.44 -18.93 -2.84
N ALA A 213 20.23 -19.84 -1.89
CA ALA A 213 19.96 -19.45 -0.51
C ALA A 213 21.16 -18.75 0.13
N LEU A 214 20.89 -17.85 1.08
CA LEU A 214 21.89 -16.93 1.64
C LEU A 214 22.84 -17.60 2.63
N TYR A 215 22.38 -18.60 3.37
CA TYR A 215 23.15 -19.22 4.45
C TYR A 215 23.53 -20.66 4.10
N GLU A 216 24.78 -21.02 4.44
CA GLU A 216 25.21 -22.41 4.48
C GLU A 216 24.51 -23.15 5.63
N ILE A 217 24.23 -24.45 5.44
CA ILE A 217 23.54 -25.28 6.46
C ILE A 217 24.31 -25.26 7.79
N SER A 218 25.64 -25.39 7.74
CA SER A 218 26.48 -25.46 8.93
C SER A 218 26.38 -24.20 9.79
N ASP A 219 26.38 -23.03 9.15
CA ASP A 219 26.38 -21.74 9.83
C ASP A 219 25.01 -21.43 10.41
N ALA A 220 23.95 -21.63 9.61
CA ALA A 220 22.58 -21.45 10.06
C ALA A 220 22.27 -22.39 11.23
N THR A 221 22.64 -23.67 11.14
CA THR A 221 22.29 -24.64 12.20
C THR A 221 23.13 -24.44 13.45
N LYS A 222 24.39 -24.00 13.34
CA LYS A 222 25.22 -23.61 14.48
C LYS A 222 24.60 -22.47 15.26
N THR A 223 24.24 -21.38 14.59
CA THR A 223 23.62 -20.21 15.23
C THR A 223 22.25 -20.55 15.80
N LEU A 224 21.41 -21.25 15.03
CA LEU A 224 20.07 -21.64 15.48
C LEU A 224 20.12 -22.58 16.70
N ALA A 225 21.02 -23.56 16.73
CA ALA A 225 21.19 -24.42 17.89
C ALA A 225 21.67 -23.64 19.11
N GLY A 226 22.60 -22.69 18.94
CA GLY A 226 23.03 -21.79 20.00
C GLY A 226 21.86 -20.99 20.59
N ASN A 227 21.08 -20.35 19.72
CA ASN A 227 19.89 -19.58 20.11
C ASN A 227 18.81 -20.41 20.80
N ILE A 228 18.57 -21.65 20.35
CA ILE A 228 17.59 -22.54 20.99
C ILE A 228 18.00 -22.84 22.44
N LEU A 229 19.30 -23.03 22.68
CA LEU A 229 19.83 -23.36 24.00
C LEU A 229 19.81 -22.18 24.98
N THR A 230 19.50 -20.96 24.54
CA THR A 230 19.38 -19.77 25.40
C THR A 230 17.94 -19.35 25.67
N LEU A 231 16.95 -20.10 25.19
CA LEU A 231 15.55 -19.69 25.33
C LEU A 231 15.04 -19.76 26.78
N GLY A 232 14.19 -18.78 27.09
CA GLY A 232 13.55 -18.58 28.40
C GLY A 232 12.33 -17.67 28.30
N ASP A 233 11.91 -17.06 29.42
CA ASP A 233 10.66 -16.30 29.55
C ASP A 233 10.40 -15.27 28.43
N ALA A 234 11.42 -14.49 28.08
CA ALA A 234 11.34 -13.45 27.04
C ALA A 234 10.91 -13.98 25.65
N HIS A 235 11.11 -15.27 25.41
CA HIS A 235 10.93 -15.89 24.11
C HIS A 235 9.63 -16.70 24.02
N HIS A 236 8.89 -16.81 25.13
CA HIS A 236 7.67 -17.59 25.19
C HIS A 236 6.56 -16.96 24.34
N GLY A 237 6.02 -17.73 23.40
CA GLY A 237 5.04 -17.29 22.43
C GLY A 237 5.59 -16.34 21.36
N ALA A 238 6.92 -16.23 21.22
CA ALA A 238 7.56 -15.37 20.22
C ALA A 238 7.78 -16.10 18.88
N PHE A 239 7.86 -15.30 17.81
CA PHE A 239 8.35 -15.72 16.50
C PHE A 239 9.65 -14.97 16.19
N LEU A 240 10.76 -15.69 16.25
CA LEU A 240 12.11 -15.14 16.19
C LEU A 240 12.77 -15.43 14.85
N ASN A 241 13.68 -14.55 14.43
CA ASN A 241 14.59 -14.84 13.31
C ASN A 241 15.89 -15.41 13.86
N ILE A 242 16.61 -16.21 13.08
CA ILE A 242 17.94 -16.72 13.41
C ILE A 242 18.93 -15.60 13.80
N ALA A 243 18.69 -14.38 13.31
CA ALA A 243 19.47 -13.18 13.65
C ALA A 243 18.91 -12.34 14.84
N ASN A 244 17.68 -12.61 15.32
CA ASN A 244 16.92 -11.72 16.22
C ASN A 244 16.50 -12.39 17.54
N VAL A 245 17.39 -13.10 18.22
CA VAL A 245 17.13 -13.46 19.62
C VAL A 245 17.69 -12.34 20.49
N THR A 246 16.86 -11.33 20.74
CA THR A 246 17.10 -10.42 21.87
C THR A 246 16.60 -11.13 23.13
N ASP A 247 17.46 -11.17 24.14
CA ASP A 247 17.26 -11.84 25.44
C ASP A 247 16.13 -11.27 26.33
N GLY A 248 15.29 -10.38 25.80
CA GLY A 248 14.25 -9.67 26.57
C GLY A 248 14.78 -8.64 27.57
N SER A 249 16.06 -8.27 27.50
CA SER A 249 16.73 -7.29 28.36
C SER A 249 16.14 -5.87 28.31
N GLY A 250 15.40 -5.53 27.25
CA GLY A 250 15.01 -4.15 26.94
C GLY A 250 16.18 -3.31 26.41
N GLU A 251 17.21 -3.95 25.87
CA GLU A 251 18.27 -3.32 25.09
C GLU A 251 17.74 -2.69 23.81
N SER A 252 18.30 -1.53 23.44
CA SER A 252 17.99 -0.89 22.17
C SER A 252 19.19 -0.14 21.61
N LEU A 253 19.30 -0.18 20.29
CA LEU A 253 20.20 0.69 19.52
C LEU A 253 19.45 1.97 19.21
N ILE A 254 19.94 3.11 19.69
CA ILE A 254 19.37 4.41 19.38
C ILE A 254 20.31 5.13 18.42
N VAL A 255 19.85 5.32 17.18
CA VAL A 255 20.55 6.15 16.21
C VAL A 255 20.01 7.55 16.31
N THR A 256 20.88 8.52 16.54
CA THR A 256 20.51 9.94 16.52
C THR A 256 20.94 10.51 15.17
N ASP A 257 19.98 10.99 14.39
CA ASP A 257 20.27 11.62 13.10
C ASP A 257 20.85 13.03 13.24
N ALA A 258 21.18 13.68 12.12
CA ALA A 258 21.79 15.01 12.11
C ALA A 258 20.90 16.11 12.72
N LEU A 259 19.62 15.85 12.94
CA LEU A 259 18.66 16.77 13.55
C LEU A 259 18.45 16.50 15.05
N GLY A 260 19.16 15.51 15.61
CA GLY A 260 18.93 15.08 16.98
C GLY A 260 17.72 14.15 17.14
N LYS A 261 17.06 13.73 16.05
CA LYS A 261 15.94 12.80 16.11
C LYS A 261 16.46 11.40 16.43
N GLN A 262 15.87 10.78 17.44
CA GLN A 262 16.24 9.44 17.87
C GLN A 262 15.38 8.38 17.19
N ILE A 263 16.04 7.39 16.60
CA ILE A 263 15.41 6.21 16.01
C ILE A 263 15.84 5.01 16.85
N THR A 264 14.87 4.36 17.47
CA THR A 264 15.10 3.20 18.33
C THR A 264 14.92 1.91 17.53
N TYR A 265 15.96 1.08 17.53
CA TYR A 265 15.95 -0.26 16.96
C TYR A 265 15.97 -1.27 18.11
N ASN A 266 14.86 -1.99 18.24
CA ASN A 266 14.66 -3.03 19.26
C ASN A 266 14.98 -4.45 18.72
N GLU A 267 15.32 -4.56 17.44
CA GLU A 267 15.74 -5.77 16.75
C GLU A 267 16.95 -5.45 15.85
N GLY A 268 17.71 -6.47 15.47
CA GLY A 268 18.79 -6.33 14.49
C GLY A 268 18.26 -5.85 13.14
N VAL A 269 18.61 -4.61 12.76
CA VAL A 269 18.40 -4.07 11.41
C VAL A 269 19.62 -4.39 10.56
N SER A 270 19.42 -4.91 9.35
CA SER A 270 20.55 -5.23 8.46
C SER A 270 21.31 -4.00 7.95
N THR A 271 20.63 -2.86 7.80
CA THR A 271 21.22 -1.59 7.32
C THR A 271 20.31 -0.41 7.71
N PHE A 272 20.91 0.70 8.14
CA PHE A 272 20.24 2.00 8.24
C PHE A 272 21.10 3.09 7.60
N PHE A 273 20.46 4.12 7.03
CA PHE A 273 21.12 5.32 6.55
C PHE A 273 20.97 6.44 7.58
N ALA A 274 22.06 7.13 7.86
CA ALA A 274 22.09 8.31 8.71
C ALA A 274 22.73 9.46 7.92
N PRO A 275 21.96 10.20 7.11
CA PRO A 275 22.50 11.31 6.35
C PRO A 275 22.89 12.42 7.31
N ALA A 276 24.17 12.73 7.34
CA ALA A 276 24.69 13.70 8.25
C ALA A 276 26.05 14.22 7.80
N LYS A 277 26.40 15.43 8.27
CA LYS A 277 27.81 15.82 8.44
C LYS A 277 28.45 15.06 9.60
N ALA A 278 27.67 14.75 10.64
CA ALA A 278 28.04 13.89 11.76
C ALA A 278 26.78 13.19 12.31
N ALA A 279 26.83 11.88 12.50
CA ALA A 279 25.77 11.09 13.15
C ALA A 279 26.35 10.43 14.40
N SER A 280 25.54 10.30 15.46
CA SER A 280 25.94 9.57 16.66
C SER A 280 25.07 8.34 16.86
N ILE A 281 25.70 7.29 17.36
CA ILE A 281 25.06 6.05 17.72
C ILE A 281 25.21 5.92 19.23
N SER A 282 24.08 5.83 19.92
CA SER A 282 24.03 5.62 21.36
C SER A 282 23.37 4.27 21.61
N ILE A 283 24.05 3.44 22.39
CA ILE A 283 23.54 2.11 22.73
C ILE A 283 23.14 2.14 24.19
N THR A 284 21.87 1.86 24.43
CA THR A 284 21.32 1.80 25.77
C THR A 284 21.27 0.34 26.19
N THR A 285 22.22 -0.03 27.05
CA THR A 285 22.31 -1.36 27.64
C THR A 285 21.64 -1.35 29.02
N LYS A 286 20.71 -2.27 29.29
CA LYS A 286 20.11 -2.41 30.63
C LYS A 286 20.81 -3.44 31.52
N THR A 287 21.41 -4.46 30.91
CA THR A 287 21.98 -5.64 31.59
C THR A 287 23.49 -5.50 31.84
N GLY A 288 24.18 -4.68 31.05
CA GLY A 288 25.65 -4.52 31.10
C GLY A 288 26.42 -5.59 30.32
N ASP A 289 25.74 -6.61 29.80
CA ASP A 289 26.34 -7.74 29.06
C ASP A 289 26.15 -7.64 27.54
N SER A 290 25.51 -6.57 27.07
CA SER A 290 25.16 -6.36 25.66
C SER A 290 26.42 -6.27 24.80
N GLN A 291 26.54 -7.16 23.82
CA GLN A 291 27.59 -7.10 22.82
C GLN A 291 26.99 -6.66 21.49
N PHE A 292 27.56 -5.62 20.91
CA PHE A 292 27.18 -5.13 19.59
C PHE A 292 28.41 -5.03 18.71
N TRP A 293 28.19 -5.23 17.42
CA TRP A 293 29.13 -4.85 16.39
C TRP A 293 28.30 -4.28 15.24
N PHE A 294 28.80 -3.25 14.60
CA PHE A 294 28.23 -2.76 13.36
C PHE A 294 29.36 -2.48 12.39
N ARG A 295 29.07 -2.72 11.12
CA ARG A 295 29.90 -2.25 10.02
C ARG A 295 29.27 -0.98 9.50
N TYR A 296 30.07 0.06 9.37
CA TYR A 296 29.68 1.27 8.65
C TYR A 296 30.41 1.32 7.31
N ASP A 297 29.79 2.02 6.37
CA ASP A 297 30.41 2.38 5.10
C ASP A 297 30.07 3.86 4.82
N TYR A 298 31.05 4.60 4.29
CA TYR A 298 30.84 5.97 3.87
C TYR A 298 30.46 5.94 2.39
N VAL A 299 29.17 6.09 2.10
CA VAL A 299 28.70 6.13 0.71
C VAL A 299 28.86 7.55 0.17
N PRO A 300 29.71 7.80 -0.85
CA PRO A 300 29.77 9.10 -1.51
C PRO A 300 28.48 9.31 -2.28
N VAL A 301 27.68 10.28 -1.85
CA VAL A 301 26.40 10.61 -2.48
C VAL A 301 26.50 11.79 -3.46
N ALA A 302 27.64 12.50 -3.48
CA ALA A 302 27.90 13.60 -4.42
C ALA A 302 27.87 13.16 -5.90
N GLN A 303 28.06 11.87 -6.16
CA GLN A 303 27.99 11.27 -7.51
C GLN A 303 26.55 10.95 -7.96
N TYR A 304 25.54 11.16 -7.11
CA TYR A 304 24.17 10.85 -7.47
C TYR A 304 23.67 11.84 -8.52
N GLU A 305 22.96 11.31 -9.52
CA GLU A 305 22.45 12.09 -10.64
C GLU A 305 21.36 13.06 -10.14
N GLN A 306 21.57 14.35 -10.36
CA GLN A 306 20.64 15.40 -9.94
C GLN A 306 19.57 15.63 -11.02
N THR A 307 18.30 15.46 -10.65
CA THR A 307 17.15 15.74 -11.51
C THR A 307 16.36 16.91 -10.94
N LYS A 308 16.37 18.05 -11.62
CA LYS A 308 15.55 19.21 -11.25
C LYS A 308 14.18 19.12 -11.90
N ILE A 309 13.14 19.37 -11.12
CA ILE A 309 11.75 19.38 -11.56
C ILE A 309 11.06 20.66 -11.08
N PRO A 310 10.27 21.35 -11.91
CA PRO A 310 9.57 22.55 -11.47
C PRO A 310 8.42 22.21 -10.50
N THR A 311 8.00 23.17 -9.69
CA THR A 311 6.69 23.12 -8.99
C THR A 311 5.55 22.93 -9.99
N GLY A 312 4.42 22.40 -9.53
CA GLY A 312 3.31 21.94 -10.37
C GLY A 312 3.53 20.57 -11.03
N THR A 313 4.75 20.04 -11.00
CA THR A 313 5.05 18.71 -11.52
C THR A 313 4.87 17.64 -10.45
N ARG A 314 4.08 16.60 -10.75
CA ARG A 314 4.05 15.34 -10.01
C ARG A 314 5.34 14.51 -10.19
N LEU A 315 5.77 13.84 -9.12
CA LEU A 315 6.88 12.89 -9.08
C LEU A 315 6.39 11.54 -8.54
N ASN A 316 6.65 10.46 -9.27
CA ASN A 316 6.51 9.10 -8.74
C ASN A 316 7.63 8.85 -7.73
N LEU A 317 7.29 8.43 -6.51
CA LEU A 317 8.27 8.19 -5.44
C LEU A 317 8.99 6.83 -5.55
N VAL A 318 8.74 6.08 -6.63
CA VAL A 318 9.62 4.98 -7.08
C VAL A 318 10.88 5.58 -7.73
N PHE A 319 11.87 5.87 -6.91
CA PHE A 319 13.12 6.50 -7.36
C PHE A 319 14.02 5.52 -8.10
N SER A 320 14.64 5.99 -9.17
CA SER A 320 15.76 5.26 -9.78
C SER A 320 16.95 5.23 -8.81
N PRO A 321 17.73 4.13 -8.76
CA PRO A 321 18.91 4.05 -7.91
C PRO A 321 19.88 5.21 -8.17
N LYS A 322 20.47 5.76 -7.10
CA LYS A 322 21.45 6.86 -7.17
C LYS A 322 20.96 8.14 -7.87
N LYS A 323 19.64 8.39 -7.89
CA LYS A 323 19.08 9.68 -8.31
C LYS A 323 18.65 10.53 -7.12
N VAL A 324 18.76 11.83 -7.30
CA VAL A 324 18.28 12.88 -6.41
C VAL A 324 17.29 13.74 -7.18
N TYR A 325 16.15 14.02 -6.59
CA TYR A 325 15.10 14.83 -7.21
C TYR A 325 14.96 16.14 -6.46
N THR A 326 15.07 17.26 -7.15
CA THR A 326 14.97 18.60 -6.56
C THR A 326 13.81 19.34 -7.18
N TYR A 327 12.79 19.63 -6.37
CA TYR A 327 11.78 20.59 -6.74
C TYR A 327 12.38 21.99 -6.70
N VAL A 328 12.20 22.77 -7.77
CA VAL A 328 12.65 24.16 -7.86
C VAL A 328 11.49 25.03 -8.33
N SER A 329 11.14 26.06 -7.56
CA SER A 329 10.17 27.05 -7.99
C SER A 329 10.72 27.86 -9.17
N PRO A 330 10.05 27.88 -10.35
CA PRO A 330 10.45 28.73 -11.46
C PRO A 330 10.19 30.22 -11.16
N TYR A 331 9.38 30.52 -10.14
CA TYR A 331 9.02 31.87 -9.72
C TYR A 331 9.81 32.36 -8.50
N ASN A 332 10.85 31.61 -8.11
CA ASN A 332 11.67 31.90 -6.93
C ASN A 332 10.83 32.03 -5.63
N ASP A 333 9.81 31.20 -5.50
CA ASP A 333 8.95 31.12 -4.32
C ASP A 333 9.27 29.89 -3.45
N ASN A 334 8.81 29.89 -2.20
CA ASN A 334 8.98 28.72 -1.35
C ASN A 334 8.22 27.51 -1.89
N VAL A 335 8.78 26.32 -1.69
CA VAL A 335 8.24 25.05 -2.17
C VAL A 335 7.49 24.36 -1.03
N VAL A 336 6.26 23.96 -1.30
CA VAL A 336 5.44 23.11 -0.44
C VAL A 336 5.36 21.73 -1.08
N ILE A 337 5.67 20.67 -0.34
CA ILE A 337 5.52 19.29 -0.82
C ILE A 337 4.31 18.64 -0.15
N SER A 338 3.51 17.94 -0.95
CA SER A 338 2.44 17.07 -0.48
C SER A 338 2.55 15.71 -1.16
N THR A 339 2.02 14.67 -0.53
CA THR A 339 2.11 13.30 -1.01
C THR A 339 0.75 12.63 -1.00
N ALA A 340 0.59 11.63 -1.85
CA ALA A 340 -0.60 10.82 -1.92
C ALA A 340 -0.23 9.36 -2.13
N THR A 341 -0.79 8.47 -1.30
CA THR A 341 -0.73 7.02 -1.51
C THR A 341 -1.78 6.63 -2.55
N VAL A 342 -1.40 5.80 -3.51
CA VAL A 342 -2.30 5.42 -4.61
C VAL A 342 -3.51 4.65 -4.07
N ASP A 343 -4.73 5.11 -4.38
CA ASP A 343 -6.01 4.52 -3.97
C ASP A 343 -6.24 4.42 -2.44
N ASP A 344 -5.44 5.13 -1.63
CA ASP A 344 -5.61 5.17 -0.18
C ASP A 344 -5.47 6.62 0.34
N ILE A 345 -6.60 7.33 0.34
CA ILE A 345 -6.67 8.75 0.74
C ILE A 345 -6.47 8.98 2.24
N ASN A 346 -6.59 7.94 3.08
CA ASN A 346 -6.60 8.09 4.54
C ASN A 346 -5.28 7.65 5.18
N ASN A 347 -4.42 6.92 4.45
CA ASN A 347 -3.16 6.41 4.98
C ASN A 347 -1.94 6.98 4.25
N LEU A 348 -0.95 7.41 5.03
CA LEU A 348 0.37 7.75 4.53
C LEU A 348 1.22 6.49 4.40
N ASP A 349 1.87 6.31 3.24
CA ASP A 349 2.86 5.24 3.04
C ASP A 349 4.04 5.39 4.01
N MET A 350 4.21 4.41 4.89
CA MET A 350 5.30 4.36 5.87
C MET A 350 6.68 4.25 5.22
N GLY A 351 6.75 3.78 3.97
CA GLY A 351 7.97 3.77 3.15
C GLY A 351 8.56 5.16 2.94
N MET A 352 7.78 6.23 3.06
CA MET A 352 8.28 7.61 3.00
C MET A 352 9.25 7.97 4.14
N LYS A 353 9.31 7.19 5.22
CA LYS A 353 10.35 7.32 6.26
C LYS A 353 11.76 7.00 5.74
N MET A 354 11.87 6.37 4.56
CA MET A 354 13.13 6.06 3.89
C MET A 354 13.53 7.11 2.85
N ILE A 355 12.69 8.11 2.61
CA ILE A 355 12.95 9.24 1.72
C ILE A 355 13.36 10.42 2.56
N TYR A 356 14.57 10.94 2.32
CA TYR A 356 15.16 12.04 3.07
C TYR A 356 14.93 13.35 2.34
N VAL A 357 14.64 14.39 3.12
CA VAL A 357 14.32 15.74 2.65
C VAL A 357 15.43 16.70 3.04
N TYR A 358 15.88 17.48 2.07
CA TYR A 358 16.88 18.52 2.23
C TYR A 358 16.28 19.85 1.79
N ASP A 359 16.41 20.88 2.61
CA ASP A 359 15.87 22.23 2.34
C ASP A 359 16.87 23.02 1.51
N GLY A 360 16.79 22.86 0.18
CA GLY A 360 17.66 23.53 -0.78
C GLY A 360 17.81 22.77 -2.10
N ILE A 361 18.84 23.17 -2.86
CA ILE A 361 19.02 22.79 -4.27
C ILE A 361 19.69 21.44 -4.50
N ASP A 362 20.19 20.80 -3.42
CA ASP A 362 20.85 19.50 -3.46
C ASP A 362 20.91 18.84 -2.07
N ILE A 363 21.58 17.69 -1.98
CA ILE A 363 21.82 16.93 -0.74
C ILE A 363 22.92 17.52 0.17
N ASN A 364 23.63 18.58 -0.26
CA ASN A 364 24.56 19.34 0.61
C ASN A 364 23.82 20.39 1.43
N SER A 365 22.58 20.69 1.04
CA SER A 365 21.68 21.57 1.76
C SER A 365 21.33 20.99 3.14
N PRO A 366 20.75 21.77 4.07
CA PRO A 366 20.36 21.25 5.38
C PRO A 366 19.37 20.09 5.26
N TYR A 367 19.69 18.94 5.86
CA TYR A 367 18.74 17.86 6.07
C TYR A 367 17.66 18.31 7.05
N VAL A 368 16.38 18.11 6.74
CA VAL A 368 15.24 18.61 7.54
C VAL A 368 14.25 17.53 7.98
N GLY A 369 14.56 16.26 7.73
CA GLY A 369 13.77 15.11 8.16
C GLY A 369 13.38 14.19 7.02
N THR A 370 12.56 13.19 7.31
CA THR A 370 12.04 12.29 6.28
C THR A 370 10.82 12.90 5.59
N LEU A 371 10.49 12.42 4.38
CA LEU A 371 9.30 12.90 3.67
C LEU A 371 8.03 12.64 4.47
N TYR A 372 7.98 11.51 5.19
CA TYR A 372 6.90 11.20 6.11
C TYR A 372 6.74 12.27 7.20
N ASP A 373 7.84 12.73 7.80
CA ASP A 373 7.80 13.79 8.82
C ASP A 373 7.30 15.10 8.22
N TYR A 374 7.76 15.43 7.01
CA TYR A 374 7.40 16.67 6.32
C TYR A 374 5.88 16.77 6.08
N VAL A 375 5.24 15.66 5.68
CA VAL A 375 3.81 15.62 5.29
C VAL A 375 2.85 15.22 6.42
N SER A 376 3.35 14.65 7.52
CA SER A 376 2.53 14.32 8.69
C SER A 376 2.39 15.46 9.70
N THR A 377 3.13 16.55 9.52
CA THR A 377 3.02 17.73 10.38
C THR A 377 1.76 18.54 10.03
N PRO A 378 1.00 19.03 11.02
CA PRO A 378 -0.34 19.60 10.81
C PRO A 378 -0.37 21.01 10.16
N LYS A 379 0.67 21.42 9.43
CA LYS A 379 0.74 22.71 8.72
C LYS A 379 1.35 22.52 7.33
N ILE A 380 1.00 23.41 6.41
CA ILE A 380 1.68 23.56 5.11
C ILE A 380 3.14 23.94 5.37
N SER A 381 3.99 22.91 5.50
CA SER A 381 5.43 23.05 5.65
C SER A 381 6.02 23.48 4.32
N LYS A 382 6.81 24.57 4.36
CA LYS A 382 7.47 25.14 3.19
C LYS A 382 8.99 25.15 3.39
N SER A 383 9.72 25.10 2.29
CA SER A 383 11.17 25.33 2.28
C SER A 383 11.52 26.75 2.76
N THR A 384 12.76 26.94 3.22
CA THR A 384 13.28 28.29 3.48
C THR A 384 13.61 29.05 2.19
N GLY A 385 14.14 28.32 1.20
CA GLY A 385 14.47 28.85 -0.12
C GLY A 385 13.44 28.48 -1.19
N ASN A 386 13.86 28.49 -2.45
CA ASN A 386 13.04 28.17 -3.61
C ASN A 386 13.16 26.73 -4.10
N ALA A 387 13.76 25.84 -3.29
CA ALA A 387 13.99 24.47 -3.67
C ALA A 387 13.91 23.51 -2.48
N THR A 388 13.45 22.29 -2.76
CA THR A 388 13.44 21.18 -1.81
C THR A 388 13.92 19.93 -2.51
N THR A 389 14.87 19.23 -1.90
CA THR A 389 15.52 18.05 -2.47
C THR A 389 15.10 16.77 -1.75
N LEU A 390 14.79 15.73 -2.53
CA LEU A 390 14.36 14.41 -2.09
C LEU A 390 15.36 13.35 -2.56
N VAL A 391 15.70 12.42 -1.67
CA VAL A 391 16.56 11.27 -2.00
C VAL A 391 16.15 10.03 -1.22
N ASN A 392 16.18 8.87 -1.88
CA ASN A 392 15.89 7.59 -1.26
C ASN A 392 17.15 6.72 -1.27
N PHE A 393 17.89 6.75 -0.17
CA PHE A 393 19.14 5.99 -0.06
C PHE A 393 18.93 4.47 0.00
N TYR A 394 17.77 4.04 0.52
CA TYR A 394 17.44 2.62 0.66
C TYR A 394 17.06 1.98 -0.68
N GLY A 395 16.73 2.78 -1.70
CA GLY A 395 16.27 2.29 -3.00
C GLY A 395 14.96 1.51 -2.94
N ARG A 396 14.21 1.62 -1.82
CA ARG A 396 12.95 0.92 -1.66
C ARG A 396 11.83 1.69 -2.36
N PRO A 397 11.04 1.05 -3.23
CA PRO A 397 9.91 1.70 -3.87
C PRO A 397 8.84 2.04 -2.82
N THR A 398 8.14 3.15 -3.05
CA THR A 398 6.93 3.53 -2.30
C THR A 398 5.74 3.53 -3.26
N ASN A 399 4.53 3.23 -2.77
CA ASN A 399 3.31 3.28 -3.57
C ASN A 399 2.66 4.67 -3.51
N SER A 400 3.48 5.71 -3.69
CA SER A 400 3.09 7.09 -3.49
C SER A 400 3.63 8.01 -4.56
N TYR A 401 2.97 9.15 -4.73
CA TYR A 401 3.46 10.26 -5.53
C TYR A 401 3.65 11.47 -4.63
N ALA A 402 4.62 12.31 -4.99
CA ALA A 402 4.75 13.66 -4.45
C ALA A 402 4.29 14.67 -5.49
N LEU A 403 3.72 15.77 -5.02
CA LEU A 403 3.45 16.98 -5.80
C LEU A 403 3.99 18.16 -5.00
N ALA A 404 4.76 19.01 -5.65
CA ALA A 404 5.19 20.27 -5.05
C ALA A 404 4.49 21.46 -5.69
N ASN A 405 4.11 22.43 -4.88
CA ASN A 405 3.52 23.69 -5.31
C ASN A 405 4.30 24.88 -4.75
N ASP A 406 4.22 26.01 -5.43
CA ASP A 406 4.64 27.30 -4.94
C ASP A 406 3.76 27.73 -3.76
N TYR A 407 4.38 28.16 -2.66
CA TYR A 407 3.70 28.51 -1.42
C TYR A 407 2.63 29.60 -1.61
N LYS A 408 2.90 30.63 -2.42
CA LYS A 408 1.95 31.69 -2.74
C LYS A 408 0.70 31.18 -3.46
N SER A 409 0.79 30.07 -4.19
CA SER A 409 -0.38 29.46 -4.83
C SER A 409 -1.29 28.74 -3.83
N LEU A 410 -0.79 28.47 -2.62
CA LEU A 410 -1.52 27.74 -1.59
C LEU A 410 -1.93 28.61 -0.38
N ILE A 411 -1.24 29.73 -0.15
CA ILE A 411 -1.37 30.53 1.09
C ILE A 411 -2.78 31.11 1.31
N SER A 412 -3.57 31.27 0.25
CA SER A 412 -4.96 31.76 0.34
C SER A 412 -5.96 30.69 0.77
N TYR A 413 -5.54 29.44 0.88
CA TYR A 413 -6.38 28.30 1.22
C TYR A 413 -6.02 27.76 2.60
N ASP A 414 -7.02 27.22 3.28
CA ASP A 414 -6.83 26.68 4.63
C ASP A 414 -6.21 25.28 4.59
N THR A 415 -6.55 24.48 3.56
CA THR A 415 -5.98 23.14 3.36
C THR A 415 -5.64 22.86 1.91
N PHE A 416 -4.66 22.00 1.72
CA PHE A 416 -4.31 21.42 0.43
C PHE A 416 -4.19 19.91 0.57
N THR A 417 -4.89 19.17 -0.29
CA THR A 417 -4.86 17.71 -0.33
C THR A 417 -4.50 17.25 -1.74
N PHE A 418 -3.48 16.40 -1.84
CA PHE A 418 -3.16 15.70 -3.09
C PHE A 418 -3.81 14.31 -3.07
N VAL A 419 -4.49 13.94 -4.15
CA VAL A 419 -5.24 12.68 -4.26
C VAL A 419 -4.77 11.94 -5.51
N VAL A 420 -4.36 10.69 -5.36
CA VAL A 420 -3.94 9.84 -6.48
C VAL A 420 -4.79 8.59 -6.51
N TYR A 421 -5.33 8.28 -7.69
CA TYR A 421 -6.24 7.16 -7.86
C TYR A 421 -6.07 6.47 -9.22
N THR A 422 -6.43 5.19 -9.28
CA THR A 422 -6.38 4.36 -10.49
C THR A 422 -7.77 4.03 -11.03
N LYS A 423 -8.80 4.13 -10.18
CA LYS A 423 -10.18 3.68 -10.45
C LYS A 423 -11.23 4.68 -9.92
N ASN A 424 -12.15 4.26 -9.07
CA ASN A 424 -13.12 5.12 -8.42
C ASN A 424 -12.54 5.65 -7.11
N VAL A 425 -12.71 6.94 -6.86
CA VAL A 425 -12.33 7.58 -5.60
C VAL A 425 -13.49 8.45 -5.10
N THR A 426 -13.76 8.38 -3.81
CA THR A 426 -14.75 9.23 -3.14
C THR A 426 -14.09 9.92 -1.98
N ILE A 427 -14.15 11.25 -1.97
CA ILE A 427 -13.75 12.08 -0.84
C ILE A 427 -14.98 12.26 0.07
N PRO A 428 -14.96 11.76 1.31
CA PRO A 428 -16.12 11.78 2.20
C PRO A 428 -16.38 13.17 2.80
N LYS A 429 -17.61 13.38 3.29
CA LYS A 429 -18.06 14.61 3.96
C LYS A 429 -17.49 14.74 5.37
N ASN A 430 -16.26 15.23 5.53
CA ASN A 430 -15.65 15.41 6.86
C ASN A 430 -14.73 16.66 6.90
N PHE A 431 -15.23 17.87 6.64
CA PHE A 431 -14.43 19.08 6.79
C PHE A 431 -14.97 19.97 7.90
N ALA A 432 -14.08 20.73 8.53
CA ALA A 432 -14.45 21.67 9.58
C ALA A 432 -15.03 22.97 8.97
N ASP A 433 -16.01 23.55 9.67
CA ASP A 433 -16.76 24.74 9.23
C ASP A 433 -15.85 25.93 8.87
N GLY A 434 -16.13 26.61 7.74
CA GLY A 434 -15.48 27.87 7.36
C GLY A 434 -14.14 27.76 6.60
N ILE A 435 -13.72 26.55 6.26
CA ILE A 435 -12.41 26.25 5.62
C ILE A 435 -12.54 26.18 4.09
N SER A 436 -11.67 26.88 3.36
CA SER A 436 -11.44 26.70 1.92
C SER A 436 -10.46 25.56 1.69
N ASN A 437 -10.95 24.47 1.10
CA ASN A 437 -10.15 23.28 0.81
C ASN A 437 -9.79 23.20 -0.67
N VAL A 438 -8.55 22.84 -0.96
CA VAL A 438 -8.05 22.59 -2.31
C VAL A 438 -7.65 21.14 -2.47
N TYR A 439 -8.15 20.52 -3.53
CA TYR A 439 -7.83 19.15 -3.91
C TYR A 439 -7.18 19.15 -5.28
N THR A 440 -5.95 18.66 -5.39
CA THR A 440 -5.41 18.28 -6.69
C THR A 440 -5.57 16.78 -6.86
N PHE A 441 -6.26 16.39 -7.92
CA PHE A 441 -6.49 15.00 -8.26
C PHE A 441 -5.55 14.58 -9.38
N TYR A 442 -4.95 13.39 -9.26
CA TYR A 442 -4.16 12.77 -10.31
C TYR A 442 -4.64 11.36 -10.60
N CYS A 443 -5.17 11.16 -11.80
CA CYS A 443 -5.59 9.88 -12.33
C CYS A 443 -4.42 9.17 -13.02
N THR A 444 -4.06 8.00 -12.52
CA THR A 444 -3.02 7.15 -13.12
C THR A 444 -3.59 6.14 -14.11
N GLY A 445 -4.87 5.77 -13.96
CA GLY A 445 -5.54 4.74 -14.76
C GLY A 445 -6.12 5.20 -16.10
N SER A 446 -6.26 6.51 -16.33
CA SER A 446 -6.87 7.07 -17.55
C SER A 446 -6.40 8.49 -17.83
N ASP A 447 -6.45 8.91 -19.09
CA ASP A 447 -6.24 10.31 -19.52
C ASP A 447 -7.41 11.24 -19.19
N LYS A 448 -8.52 10.68 -18.71
CA LYS A 448 -9.76 11.40 -18.42
C LYS A 448 -10.32 10.95 -17.07
N SER A 449 -11.05 11.85 -16.44
CA SER A 449 -11.74 11.62 -15.18
C SER A 449 -13.22 11.96 -15.36
N TYR A 450 -14.11 11.27 -14.67
CA TYR A 450 -15.54 11.57 -14.66
C TYR A 450 -15.94 11.99 -13.25
N LEU A 451 -16.40 13.22 -13.09
CA LEU A 451 -17.10 13.64 -11.88
C LEU A 451 -18.48 12.99 -11.91
N THR A 452 -18.67 11.95 -11.10
CA THR A 452 -19.87 11.11 -11.11
C THR A 452 -20.87 11.51 -10.04
N ASP A 453 -20.41 12.12 -8.94
CA ASP A 453 -21.27 12.67 -7.91
C ASP A 453 -20.60 13.88 -7.25
N LEU A 454 -21.42 14.87 -6.91
CA LEU A 454 -21.00 16.08 -6.19
C LEU A 454 -22.13 16.50 -5.25
N ASN A 455 -21.89 16.40 -3.94
CA ASN A 455 -22.90 16.65 -2.92
C ASN A 455 -22.43 17.71 -1.92
N PHE A 456 -23.11 18.84 -1.86
CA PHE A 456 -22.72 20.02 -1.08
C PHE A 456 -23.06 19.96 0.42
N GLY A 457 -23.76 18.92 0.89
CA GLY A 457 -24.20 18.88 2.29
C GLY A 457 -25.05 20.10 2.67
N SER A 458 -25.07 20.45 3.96
CA SER A 458 -25.87 21.56 4.50
C SER A 458 -25.18 22.91 4.37
N ASN A 459 -23.84 22.92 4.43
CA ASN A 459 -23.02 24.14 4.51
C ASN A 459 -22.08 24.34 3.30
N GLY A 460 -22.10 23.48 2.28
CA GLY A 460 -21.31 23.68 1.06
C GLY A 460 -21.95 24.71 0.13
N TYR A 461 -21.12 25.56 -0.48
CA TYR A 461 -21.58 26.67 -1.32
C TYR A 461 -21.17 26.53 -2.79
N LYS A 462 -19.88 26.26 -3.04
CA LYS A 462 -19.31 26.30 -4.38
C LYS A 462 -18.17 25.30 -4.57
N VAL A 463 -18.08 24.72 -5.76
CA VAL A 463 -16.90 23.98 -6.23
C VAL A 463 -16.46 24.54 -7.57
N ASP A 464 -15.23 25.05 -7.61
CA ASP A 464 -14.55 25.43 -8.85
C ASP A 464 -13.62 24.30 -9.29
N VAL A 465 -13.64 23.97 -10.58
CA VAL A 465 -12.75 22.98 -11.19
C VAL A 465 -11.88 23.68 -12.22
N MET A 466 -10.57 23.53 -12.05
CA MET A 466 -9.54 24.11 -12.89
C MET A 466 -8.58 22.98 -13.34
N PRO A 467 -7.97 23.07 -14.53
CA PRO A 467 -6.99 22.07 -14.95
C PRO A 467 -5.72 22.14 -14.08
N LEU A 468 -4.82 21.16 -14.20
CA LEU A 468 -3.50 21.18 -13.56
C LEU A 468 -3.50 21.45 -12.04
N THR A 469 -2.45 22.10 -11.51
CA THR A 469 -2.24 22.35 -10.07
C THR A 469 -2.36 23.84 -9.74
N PRO A 470 -2.45 24.21 -8.45
CA PRO A 470 -2.48 25.61 -8.03
C PRO A 470 -1.31 26.45 -8.55
N SER A 471 -0.12 25.86 -8.70
CA SER A 471 1.08 26.57 -9.21
C SER A 471 1.02 26.91 -10.69
N ASP A 472 0.18 26.21 -11.46
CA ASP A 472 -0.01 26.51 -12.88
C ASP A 472 -0.96 27.70 -13.11
N THR A 473 -1.63 28.20 -12.07
CA THR A 473 -2.60 29.32 -12.09
C THR A 473 -3.65 29.24 -13.22
N PRO A 474 -4.37 28.12 -13.40
CA PRO A 474 -5.24 27.94 -14.54
C PRO A 474 -6.63 28.55 -14.34
N ASN A 475 -7.30 28.85 -15.45
CA ASN A 475 -8.67 29.38 -15.44
C ASN A 475 -9.67 28.32 -14.94
N VAL A 476 -10.68 28.78 -14.19
CA VAL A 476 -11.83 27.95 -13.80
C VAL A 476 -12.62 27.58 -15.06
N LEU A 477 -12.75 26.28 -15.34
CA LEU A 477 -13.47 25.75 -16.50
C LEU A 477 -14.85 25.20 -16.16
N LEU A 478 -15.05 24.75 -14.92
CA LEU A 478 -16.36 24.34 -14.39
C LEU A 478 -16.57 24.99 -13.03
N ALA A 479 -17.79 25.44 -12.78
CA ALA A 479 -18.20 25.95 -11.48
C ALA A 479 -19.57 25.38 -11.12
N TYR A 480 -19.68 24.85 -9.91
CA TYR A 480 -20.91 24.29 -9.36
C TYR A 480 -21.30 25.06 -8.11
N LEU A 481 -22.56 25.47 -8.03
CA LEU A 481 -23.15 26.10 -6.85
C LEU A 481 -24.13 25.13 -6.19
N SER A 482 -24.22 25.14 -4.87
CA SER A 482 -25.15 24.28 -4.12
C SER A 482 -26.62 24.57 -4.44
N THR A 483 -26.93 25.79 -4.87
CA THR A 483 -28.26 26.21 -5.35
C THR A 483 -28.51 25.86 -6.83
N GLY A 484 -27.49 25.38 -7.53
CA GLY A 484 -27.56 25.05 -8.96
C GLY A 484 -28.08 23.63 -9.24
N PRO A 485 -28.33 23.29 -10.51
CA PRO A 485 -28.85 21.98 -10.91
C PRO A 485 -27.76 20.89 -10.94
N VAL A 486 -26.99 20.72 -9.86
CA VAL A 486 -25.77 19.90 -9.80
C VAL A 486 -26.01 18.45 -10.26
N SER A 487 -27.08 17.82 -9.79
CA SER A 487 -27.42 16.43 -10.16
C SER A 487 -27.69 16.24 -11.65
N ARG A 488 -28.16 17.29 -12.34
CA ARG A 488 -28.40 17.29 -13.80
C ARG A 488 -27.10 17.43 -14.61
N CYS A 489 -26.01 17.81 -13.97
CA CYS A 489 -24.70 17.94 -14.59
C CYS A 489 -23.84 16.67 -14.49
N MET A 490 -24.35 15.63 -13.82
CA MET A 490 -23.60 14.39 -13.59
C MET A 490 -24.02 13.27 -14.55
N PRO A 491 -23.07 12.39 -14.94
CA PRO A 491 -21.63 12.58 -14.80
C PRO A 491 -21.10 13.70 -15.74
N GLN A 492 -20.00 14.34 -15.36
CA GLN A 492 -19.26 15.31 -16.19
C GLN A 492 -17.84 14.80 -16.46
N MET A 493 -17.46 14.69 -17.73
CA MET A 493 -16.09 14.34 -18.13
C MET A 493 -15.13 15.53 -17.96
N ILE A 494 -13.96 15.25 -17.42
CA ILE A 494 -12.80 16.12 -17.29
C ILE A 494 -11.66 15.47 -18.11
N PRO A 495 -11.30 16.02 -19.29
CA PRO A 495 -10.36 15.39 -20.20
C PRO A 495 -8.90 15.73 -19.87
N GLY A 496 -8.51 15.52 -18.61
CA GLY A 496 -7.13 15.65 -18.12
C GLY A 496 -6.83 14.69 -16.99
N ARG A 497 -5.57 14.24 -16.92
CA ARG A 497 -5.06 13.37 -15.83
C ARG A 497 -4.96 14.09 -14.49
N ILE A 498 -4.63 15.37 -14.52
CA ILE A 498 -4.42 16.19 -13.33
C ILE A 498 -5.28 17.45 -13.41
N PHE A 499 -6.00 17.72 -12.33
CA PHE A 499 -6.86 18.88 -12.20
C PHE A 499 -7.05 19.22 -10.72
N THR A 500 -7.47 20.44 -10.46
CA THR A 500 -7.68 20.95 -9.12
C THR A 500 -9.14 21.33 -8.90
N MET A 501 -9.67 20.99 -7.74
CA MET A 501 -10.97 21.44 -7.26
C MET A 501 -10.81 22.29 -6.01
N VAL A 502 -11.39 23.48 -6.04
CA VAL A 502 -11.45 24.39 -4.89
C VAL A 502 -12.88 24.36 -4.35
N THR A 503 -13.03 23.97 -3.10
CA THR A 503 -14.34 23.92 -2.42
C THR A 503 -14.47 25.10 -1.46
N LEU A 504 -15.64 25.73 -1.46
CA LEU A 504 -16.04 26.73 -0.47
C LEU A 504 -17.15 26.13 0.41
N GLY A 505 -16.82 25.89 1.68
CA GLY A 505 -17.69 25.31 2.69
C GLY A 505 -17.31 23.87 3.09
N PRO A 506 -17.86 23.36 4.20
CA PRO A 506 -17.29 22.24 4.96
C PRO A 506 -17.87 20.85 4.65
N GLU A 507 -18.86 20.72 3.76
CA GLU A 507 -19.58 19.45 3.55
C GLU A 507 -19.68 19.02 2.08
N VAL A 508 -18.59 19.05 1.33
CA VAL A 508 -18.59 18.60 -0.08
C VAL A 508 -18.14 17.14 -0.21
N SER A 509 -19.01 16.25 -0.65
CA SER A 509 -18.61 14.92 -1.13
C SER A 509 -18.29 14.99 -2.62
N ILE A 510 -17.13 14.46 -3.02
CA ILE A 510 -16.69 14.40 -4.42
C ILE A 510 -16.49 12.94 -4.79
N SER A 511 -17.12 12.47 -5.86
CA SER A 511 -16.86 11.13 -6.42
C SER A 511 -16.36 11.23 -7.86
N LEU A 512 -15.22 10.57 -8.11
CA LEU A 512 -14.58 10.49 -9.41
C LEU A 512 -14.45 9.04 -9.86
N SER A 513 -14.46 8.84 -11.18
CA SER A 513 -14.24 7.55 -11.82
C SER A 513 -13.35 7.69 -13.05
N THR A 514 -12.64 6.63 -13.42
CA THR A 514 -11.88 6.54 -14.69
C THR A 514 -12.75 6.13 -15.88
N SER A 515 -13.96 5.63 -15.61
CA SER A 515 -14.98 5.28 -16.62
C SER A 515 -16.38 5.67 -16.17
N ALA A 516 -17.22 6.15 -17.08
CA ALA A 516 -18.62 6.42 -16.80
C ALA A 516 -19.48 5.98 -17.98
N ASP A 517 -20.01 4.75 -17.91
CA ASP A 517 -20.79 4.11 -18.98
C ASP A 517 -22.03 4.94 -19.37
N ASN A 518 -22.55 5.76 -18.46
CA ASN A 518 -23.71 6.62 -18.68
C ASN A 518 -23.36 8.07 -19.08
N TRP A 519 -22.08 8.44 -19.25
CA TRP A 519 -21.74 9.82 -19.63
C TRP A 519 -22.24 10.18 -21.04
N LEU A 520 -22.29 9.24 -21.98
CA LEU A 520 -22.84 9.49 -23.31
C LEU A 520 -24.35 9.24 -23.40
N VAL A 521 -25.02 8.88 -22.30
CA VAL A 521 -26.45 8.54 -22.30
C VAL A 521 -27.31 9.79 -22.02
N PRO A 522 -28.09 10.29 -22.99
CA PRO A 522 -29.04 11.37 -22.77
C PRO A 522 -30.10 11.00 -21.73
N TYR A 523 -30.52 11.97 -20.92
CA TYR A 523 -31.69 11.86 -20.06
C TYR A 523 -32.39 13.21 -19.95
N ASN A 524 -33.66 13.19 -19.58
CA ASN A 524 -34.47 14.40 -19.51
C ASN A 524 -33.94 15.37 -18.44
N GLY A 525 -33.60 16.58 -18.86
CA GLY A 525 -32.99 17.60 -18.00
C GLY A 525 -31.46 17.58 -18.00
N ARG A 526 -30.77 16.67 -18.69
CA ARG A 526 -29.30 16.65 -18.62
C ARG A 526 -28.67 17.99 -19.04
N LEU A 527 -27.67 18.42 -18.29
CA LEU A 527 -26.81 19.57 -18.55
C LEU A 527 -25.36 19.10 -18.60
N GLY A 528 -24.48 19.81 -19.29
CA GLY A 528 -23.05 19.52 -19.24
C GLY A 528 -22.22 20.27 -20.26
N TYR A 529 -20.93 19.94 -20.25
CA TYR A 529 -19.94 20.52 -21.15
C TYR A 529 -19.13 19.43 -21.87
N VAL A 530 -18.66 19.74 -23.07
CA VAL A 530 -17.63 19.01 -23.79
C VAL A 530 -16.45 19.94 -23.99
N PHE A 531 -15.25 19.46 -23.68
CA PHE A 531 -14.01 20.23 -23.77
C PHE A 531 -13.02 19.53 -24.70
N SER A 532 -12.23 20.31 -25.44
CA SER A 532 -10.96 19.84 -25.99
C SER A 532 -9.95 19.54 -24.87
N SER A 533 -9.14 18.48 -25.02
CA SER A 533 -8.10 18.12 -24.04
C SER A 533 -7.00 19.16 -23.93
N SER A 534 -6.72 19.92 -25.00
CA SER A 534 -5.79 21.05 -25.01
C SER A 534 -6.06 22.13 -23.96
N LEU A 535 -7.29 22.25 -23.45
CA LEU A 535 -7.63 23.15 -22.35
C LEU A 535 -7.20 22.63 -20.98
N TRP A 536 -6.93 21.32 -20.86
CA TRP A 536 -6.73 20.65 -19.59
C TRP A 536 -5.30 20.21 -19.33
N TYR A 537 -4.49 20.04 -20.38
CA TYR A 537 -3.09 19.64 -20.25
C TYR A 537 -2.22 20.23 -21.38
N PRO A 538 -1.07 20.86 -21.06
CA PRO A 538 -0.16 21.42 -22.06
C PRO A 538 0.32 20.38 -23.08
N GLY A 539 0.24 20.73 -24.36
CA GLY A 539 0.66 19.84 -25.45
C GLY A 539 -0.35 18.77 -25.86
N ALA A 540 -1.48 18.63 -25.14
CA ALA A 540 -2.57 17.77 -25.59
C ALA A 540 -3.23 18.35 -26.84
N GLY A 541 -3.63 17.48 -27.77
CA GLY A 541 -4.36 17.86 -28.96
C GLY A 541 -5.79 18.34 -28.68
N SER A 542 -6.37 19.01 -29.66
CA SER A 542 -7.73 19.57 -29.61
C SER A 542 -8.82 18.57 -29.97
N GLY A 543 -8.46 17.47 -30.63
CA GLY A 543 -9.35 16.54 -31.29
C GLY A 543 -10.21 15.68 -30.35
N TYR A 544 -11.47 15.48 -30.73
CA TYR A 544 -12.37 14.52 -30.10
C TYR A 544 -13.56 14.21 -31.01
N ASN A 545 -14.25 13.12 -30.70
CA ASN A 545 -15.54 12.78 -31.30
C ASN A 545 -16.40 12.03 -30.27
N TYR A 546 -17.50 12.66 -29.86
CA TYR A 546 -18.44 12.10 -28.90
C TYR A 546 -19.84 12.12 -29.47
N THR A 547 -20.55 10.98 -29.38
CA THR A 547 -21.96 10.90 -29.77
C THR A 547 -22.77 10.53 -28.55
N PHE A 548 -23.72 11.40 -28.21
CA PHE A 548 -24.76 11.15 -27.23
C PHE A 548 -25.96 10.54 -27.94
N GLU A 549 -26.37 9.31 -27.59
CA GLU A 549 -27.42 8.57 -28.29
C GLU A 549 -28.58 8.20 -27.37
N SER A 550 -29.81 8.45 -27.83
CA SER A 550 -31.05 8.15 -27.13
C SER A 550 -31.96 7.27 -28.00
N ALA A 551 -32.68 6.35 -27.35
CA ALA A 551 -33.76 5.60 -28.00
C ALA A 551 -35.01 6.47 -28.26
N GLN A 552 -35.14 7.60 -27.58
CA GLN A 552 -36.29 8.50 -27.67
C GLN A 552 -35.91 9.78 -28.41
N LEU A 553 -36.90 10.43 -29.02
CA LEU A 553 -36.71 11.75 -29.62
C LEU A 553 -36.48 12.78 -28.51
N MET A 554 -35.36 13.50 -28.58
CA MET A 554 -34.96 14.51 -27.62
C MET A 554 -34.75 15.86 -28.29
N THR A 555 -34.97 16.91 -27.52
CA THR A 555 -34.55 18.28 -27.85
C THR A 555 -33.15 18.51 -27.30
N PHE A 556 -32.19 18.71 -28.19
CA PHE A 556 -30.82 19.09 -27.86
C PHE A 556 -30.65 20.60 -28.02
N THR A 557 -30.29 21.26 -26.93
CA THR A 557 -29.91 22.67 -26.91
C THR A 557 -28.41 22.75 -26.65
N PHE A 558 -27.66 23.50 -27.45
CA PHE A 558 -26.20 23.62 -27.28
C PHE A 558 -25.69 25.01 -27.65
N ASN A 559 -24.49 25.33 -27.16
CA ASN A 559 -23.79 26.57 -27.48
C ASN A 559 -22.27 26.35 -27.42
N PHE A 560 -21.55 27.04 -28.30
CA PHE A 560 -20.08 27.06 -28.30
C PHE A 560 -19.63 28.23 -27.41
N GLN A 561 -19.29 27.95 -26.16
CA GLN A 561 -18.78 28.98 -25.25
C GLN A 561 -17.47 29.55 -25.80
N SER A 562 -16.62 28.69 -26.36
CA SER A 562 -15.49 29.08 -27.21
C SER A 562 -15.19 28.00 -28.25
N ALA A 563 -14.67 28.44 -29.39
CA ALA A 563 -13.94 27.61 -30.33
C ALA A 563 -12.73 28.39 -30.81
N ILE A 564 -11.54 27.84 -30.61
CA ILE A 564 -10.28 28.41 -31.06
C ILE A 564 -9.72 27.49 -32.15
N ILE A 565 -9.51 28.06 -33.32
CA ILE A 565 -8.92 27.41 -34.49
C ILE A 565 -7.56 28.06 -34.75
N HIS A 566 -6.50 27.28 -34.71
CA HIS A 566 -5.12 27.78 -34.83
C HIS A 566 -4.40 27.28 -36.09
N GLN A 567 -4.83 26.15 -36.68
CA GLN A 567 -4.27 25.61 -37.90
C GLN A 567 -5.31 25.50 -39.02
N ALA A 568 -4.86 25.70 -40.27
CA ALA A 568 -5.72 25.58 -41.45
C ALA A 568 -6.25 24.14 -41.61
N GLY A 569 -7.54 24.01 -41.89
CA GLY A 569 -8.21 22.71 -42.06
C GLY A 569 -8.79 22.13 -40.77
N GLU A 570 -8.52 22.73 -39.62
CA GLU A 570 -9.21 22.38 -38.38
C GLU A 570 -10.65 22.89 -38.38
N GLN A 571 -11.57 22.10 -37.83
CA GLN A 571 -12.97 22.44 -37.75
C GLN A 571 -13.60 21.85 -36.50
N ILE A 572 -14.47 22.61 -35.86
CA ILE A 572 -15.36 22.09 -34.84
C ILE A 572 -16.76 21.92 -35.40
N ARG A 573 -17.39 20.79 -35.08
CA ARG A 573 -18.70 20.41 -35.59
C ARG A 573 -19.58 19.84 -34.51
N VAL A 574 -20.84 20.31 -34.49
CA VAL A 574 -21.94 19.69 -33.75
C VAL A 574 -23.01 19.25 -34.74
N GLN A 575 -23.50 18.02 -34.59
CA GLN A 575 -24.57 17.44 -35.40
C GLN A 575 -25.69 16.93 -34.49
N VAL A 576 -26.93 17.27 -34.84
CA VAL A 576 -28.13 16.67 -34.22
C VAL A 576 -28.91 15.97 -35.32
N GLY A 577 -29.21 14.70 -35.13
CA GLY A 577 -29.89 13.92 -36.15
C GLY A 577 -30.69 12.75 -35.62
N ARG A 578 -31.27 12.01 -36.55
CA ARG A 578 -31.98 10.76 -36.32
C ARG A 578 -31.78 9.81 -37.51
N PRO A 579 -31.74 8.48 -37.30
CA PRO A 579 -31.60 7.52 -38.39
C PRO A 579 -32.60 7.75 -39.53
N GLY A 580 -32.12 7.72 -40.77
CA GLY A 580 -32.95 7.92 -41.97
C GLY A 580 -33.20 9.38 -42.38
N PHE A 581 -32.62 10.36 -41.68
CA PHE A 581 -32.77 11.79 -42.01
C PHE A 581 -31.41 12.49 -42.01
N ASN A 582 -31.27 13.55 -42.82
CA ASN A 582 -30.08 14.40 -42.80
C ASN A 582 -29.97 15.14 -41.46
N PRO A 583 -28.82 15.09 -40.77
CA PRO A 583 -28.64 15.81 -39.52
C PRO A 583 -28.56 17.32 -39.72
N ILE A 584 -29.02 18.07 -38.73
CA ILE A 584 -28.70 19.49 -38.60
C ILE A 584 -27.24 19.57 -38.15
N SER A 585 -26.42 20.31 -38.90
CA SER A 585 -24.99 20.46 -38.60
C SER A 585 -24.62 21.93 -38.45
N VAL A 586 -23.88 22.23 -37.40
CA VAL A 586 -23.22 23.53 -37.19
C VAL A 586 -21.73 23.26 -37.18
N THR A 587 -20.98 23.94 -38.04
CA THR A 587 -19.52 23.82 -38.16
C THR A 587 -18.89 25.20 -38.10
N PHE A 588 -17.78 25.31 -37.38
CA PHE A 588 -16.90 26.48 -37.42
C PHE A 588 -15.49 26.05 -37.82
N ASP A 589 -14.93 26.72 -38.81
CA ASP A 589 -13.57 26.59 -39.34
C ASP A 589 -12.69 27.81 -39.00
N HIS A 590 -13.21 28.68 -38.14
CA HIS A 590 -12.55 29.87 -37.61
C HIS A 590 -12.90 30.04 -36.12
N SER A 591 -12.11 30.85 -35.42
CA SER A 591 -12.32 31.09 -33.99
C SER A 591 -13.60 31.90 -33.74
N VAL A 592 -14.41 31.43 -32.80
CA VAL A 592 -15.65 32.09 -32.34
C VAL A 592 -15.76 32.05 -30.82
N ALA A 593 -16.36 33.10 -30.25
CA ALA A 593 -16.67 33.16 -28.83
C ALA A 593 -18.18 33.40 -28.66
N ASN A 594 -18.87 32.46 -28.03
CA ASN A 594 -20.30 32.53 -27.73
C ASN A 594 -21.19 32.99 -28.93
N PRO A 595 -21.24 32.26 -30.06
CA PRO A 595 -21.99 32.64 -31.26
C PRO A 595 -23.52 32.43 -31.13
N GLY A 596 -24.00 32.18 -29.91
CA GLY A 596 -25.40 32.01 -29.54
C GLY A 596 -25.88 30.56 -29.51
N VAL A 597 -26.99 30.37 -28.81
CA VAL A 597 -27.62 29.07 -28.56
C VAL A 597 -28.24 28.49 -29.85
N ARG A 598 -28.21 27.17 -29.98
CA ARG A 598 -28.85 26.39 -31.05
C ARG A 598 -29.73 25.31 -30.44
N VAL A 599 -30.83 24.98 -31.10
CA VAL A 599 -31.80 23.97 -30.64
C VAL A 599 -32.19 23.10 -31.83
N ALA A 600 -32.18 21.79 -31.64
CA ALA A 600 -32.60 20.82 -32.64
C ALA A 600 -33.16 19.56 -31.99
N ASN A 601 -34.10 18.89 -32.68
CA ASN A 601 -34.65 17.62 -32.21
C ASN A 601 -33.97 16.45 -32.94
N GLY A 602 -33.60 15.41 -32.20
CA GLY A 602 -32.93 14.23 -32.75
C GLY A 602 -32.94 13.07 -31.77
N THR A 603 -32.41 11.93 -32.22
CA THR A 603 -32.09 10.78 -31.35
C THR A 603 -30.61 10.73 -31.02
N TYR A 604 -29.78 11.56 -31.64
CA TYR A 604 -28.38 11.72 -31.26
C TYR A 604 -27.89 13.18 -31.37
N LEU A 605 -26.84 13.48 -30.60
CA LEU A 605 -26.00 14.67 -30.69
C LEU A 605 -24.54 14.22 -30.83
N THR A 606 -23.89 14.51 -31.95
CA THR A 606 -22.46 14.31 -32.12
C THR A 606 -21.72 15.63 -31.96
N THR A 607 -20.71 15.67 -31.11
CA THR A 607 -19.77 16.78 -30.98
C THR A 607 -18.38 16.30 -31.38
N SER A 608 -17.72 17.04 -32.26
CA SER A 608 -16.40 16.67 -32.76
C SER A 608 -15.53 17.89 -33.02
N TYR A 609 -14.25 17.72 -32.75
CA TYR A 609 -13.21 18.64 -33.17
C TYR A 609 -12.28 17.87 -34.12
N LEU A 610 -12.24 18.29 -35.37
CA LEU A 610 -11.32 17.80 -36.39
C LEU A 610 -10.08 18.69 -36.37
N GLY A 611 -8.95 18.12 -35.96
CA GLY A 611 -7.73 18.88 -35.70
C GLY A 611 -7.03 18.32 -34.47
N ASP A 612 -5.74 18.61 -34.35
CA ASP A 612 -4.93 18.12 -33.22
C ASP A 612 -3.94 19.17 -32.71
N SER A 613 -4.11 20.44 -33.10
CA SER A 613 -3.24 21.53 -32.64
C SER A 613 -3.38 21.73 -31.13
N PRO A 614 -2.27 21.74 -30.35
CA PRO A 614 -2.31 22.03 -28.92
C PRO A 614 -2.72 23.46 -28.59
N SER A 615 -2.64 24.38 -29.56
CA SER A 615 -3.08 25.78 -29.41
C SER A 615 -4.56 25.99 -29.75
N SER A 616 -5.20 24.97 -30.34
CA SER A 616 -6.62 24.98 -30.67
C SER A 616 -7.44 24.41 -29.53
N SER A 617 -8.70 24.83 -29.38
CA SER A 617 -9.53 24.35 -28.28
C SER A 617 -11.02 24.59 -28.51
N SER A 618 -11.86 23.98 -27.67
CA SER A 618 -13.28 24.26 -27.66
C SER A 618 -13.96 23.95 -26.34
N ILE A 619 -15.05 24.68 -26.09
CA ILE A 619 -15.94 24.51 -24.96
C ILE A 619 -17.38 24.53 -25.50
N ILE A 620 -18.07 23.39 -25.43
CA ILE A 620 -19.47 23.26 -25.86
C ILE A 620 -20.32 22.98 -24.63
N SER A 621 -21.27 23.85 -24.32
CA SER A 621 -22.31 23.57 -23.31
C SER A 621 -23.53 22.93 -23.98
N PHE A 622 -24.18 21.98 -23.31
CA PHE A 622 -25.41 21.35 -23.80
C PHE A 622 -26.48 21.20 -22.72
N GLN A 623 -27.73 21.14 -23.18
CA GLN A 623 -28.91 20.71 -22.43
C GLN A 623 -29.70 19.70 -23.27
N MET A 624 -30.25 18.68 -22.62
CA MET A 624 -31.07 17.65 -23.24
C MET A 624 -32.43 17.56 -22.54
N MET A 625 -33.51 17.60 -23.31
CA MET A 625 -34.89 17.49 -22.82
C MET A 625 -35.66 16.47 -23.67
N ASN A 626 -36.71 15.87 -23.13
CA ASN A 626 -37.64 15.10 -23.97
C ASN A 626 -38.32 16.02 -24.98
N ALA A 627 -38.46 15.56 -26.23
CA ALA A 627 -39.05 16.38 -27.29
C ALA A 627 -40.56 16.63 -27.11
N ASP A 628 -41.23 15.84 -26.28
CA ASP A 628 -42.65 15.96 -25.93
C ASP A 628 -42.93 17.06 -24.87
N GLY A 629 -41.89 17.73 -24.36
CA GLY A 629 -42.03 18.78 -23.34
C GLY A 629 -42.36 18.26 -21.94
N THR A 630 -42.33 16.95 -21.71
CA THR A 630 -42.55 16.37 -20.38
C THR A 630 -41.42 16.77 -19.43
N GLN A 631 -41.77 17.28 -18.24
CA GLN A 631 -40.79 17.54 -17.17
C GLN A 631 -40.49 16.23 -16.43
N SER A 632 -39.21 16.02 -16.06
CA SER A 632 -38.74 14.78 -15.45
C SER A 632 -39.41 14.51 -14.10
N THR A 633 -39.94 13.30 -13.92
CA THR A 633 -40.41 12.78 -12.61
C THR A 633 -39.41 11.85 -11.94
N THR A 634 -38.31 11.46 -12.58
CA THR A 634 -37.30 10.56 -11.98
C THR A 634 -35.91 10.76 -12.60
N VAL A 635 -34.93 11.03 -11.74
CA VAL A 635 -33.49 11.02 -12.05
C VAL A 635 -33.00 9.58 -11.91
N PRO A 636 -32.14 9.04 -12.81
CA PRO A 636 -31.49 7.76 -12.57
C PRO A 636 -30.51 7.94 -11.39
N MET A 637 -30.90 7.52 -10.20
CA MET A 637 -29.96 7.33 -9.10
C MET A 637 -29.06 6.15 -9.45
N THR A 638 -27.76 6.39 -9.57
CA THR A 638 -26.77 5.34 -9.46
C THR A 638 -26.96 4.66 -8.11
N THR A 639 -27.05 3.33 -8.10
CA THR A 639 -27.23 2.51 -6.90
C THR A 639 -26.00 2.62 -6.01
N THR A 640 -25.99 3.58 -5.10
CA THR A 640 -25.03 3.63 -3.98
C THR A 640 -25.62 2.79 -2.85
N THR A 641 -24.93 1.72 -2.46
CA THR A 641 -25.26 0.93 -1.27
C THR A 641 -25.31 1.86 -0.06
N ARG A 642 -26.52 2.14 0.44
CA ARG A 642 -26.79 3.08 1.52
C ARG A 642 -26.48 2.39 2.86
N MET A 643 -25.49 2.87 3.60
CA MET A 643 -25.47 2.68 5.06
C MET A 643 -26.50 3.64 5.66
N GLU A 644 -27.42 3.08 6.44
CA GLU A 644 -28.48 3.79 7.14
C GLU A 644 -27.91 4.63 8.29
N THR A 645 -28.35 5.87 8.40
CA THR A 645 -28.54 6.52 9.70
C THR A 645 -29.82 7.36 9.67
N THR A 646 -30.63 7.12 10.70
CA THR A 646 -31.95 7.71 10.97
C THR A 646 -31.83 9.09 11.62
N THR A 647 -32.59 10.09 11.13
CA THR A 647 -33.45 10.97 11.96
C THR A 647 -34.38 11.86 11.12
N LYS A 648 -35.65 11.91 11.55
CA LYS A 648 -36.75 12.85 11.19
C LYS A 648 -36.37 14.31 11.56
N SER A 649 -36.91 15.44 11.08
CA SER A 649 -38.07 15.85 10.26
C SER A 649 -38.01 17.39 10.09
N GLY A 650 -38.65 17.98 9.06
CA GLY A 650 -39.18 19.37 9.13
C GLY A 650 -39.20 20.18 7.83
N PHE A 651 -40.39 20.37 7.25
CA PHE A 651 -40.79 21.29 6.14
C PHE A 651 -40.46 22.79 6.42
N ARG A 652 -40.42 23.79 5.50
CA ARG A 652 -41.27 24.18 4.34
C ARG A 652 -40.70 25.44 3.62
N ASN A 653 -40.95 25.57 2.30
CA ASN A 653 -41.11 26.76 1.40
C ASN A 653 -40.09 27.93 1.47
N GLY A 654 -39.49 28.50 0.40
CA GLY A 654 -39.73 28.52 -1.05
C GLY A 654 -40.00 29.95 -1.52
N VAL A 655 -39.10 30.61 -2.27
CA VAL A 655 -39.37 31.77 -3.18
C VAL A 655 -38.24 31.90 -4.24
N ASN A 656 -38.65 32.14 -5.49
CA ASN A 656 -37.86 32.47 -6.69
C ASN A 656 -36.94 33.70 -6.53
N LEU A 657 -35.77 33.75 -7.19
CA LEU A 657 -35.45 34.85 -8.12
C LEU A 657 -34.20 34.64 -8.99
N ILE A 658 -34.30 35.24 -10.17
CA ILE A 658 -33.36 35.47 -11.28
C ILE A 658 -32.05 36.14 -10.82
N CYS A 659 -30.90 35.78 -11.42
CA CYS A 659 -29.80 36.73 -11.59
C CYS A 659 -28.91 36.42 -12.81
N VAL A 660 -28.82 37.45 -13.65
CA VAL A 660 -28.00 37.65 -14.84
C VAL A 660 -26.59 38.05 -14.40
N PHE A 661 -25.55 37.48 -15.02
CA PHE A 661 -24.17 37.94 -14.84
C PHE A 661 -23.92 39.25 -15.60
N ILE A 662 -23.48 40.29 -14.90
CA ILE A 662 -22.82 41.47 -15.48
C ILE A 662 -21.31 41.27 -15.35
N VAL A 663 -20.62 41.31 -16.49
CA VAL A 663 -19.17 41.43 -16.61
C VAL A 663 -18.81 42.91 -16.39
N LEU A 664 -18.01 43.21 -15.37
CA LEU A 664 -17.30 44.49 -15.24
C LEU A 664 -15.85 44.26 -15.66
N ALA A 665 -15.56 44.60 -16.92
CA ALA A 665 -14.21 44.87 -17.39
C ALA A 665 -13.87 46.32 -17.01
N ALA A 666 -12.85 46.49 -16.17
CA ALA A 666 -12.26 47.79 -15.90
C ALA A 666 -11.26 48.12 -17.02
N ASN A 667 -11.48 49.24 -17.71
CA ASN A 667 -10.51 49.86 -18.61
C ASN A 667 -9.46 50.64 -17.81
N PHE A 668 -8.20 50.43 -18.19
CA PHE A 668 -7.00 51.26 -18.03
C PHE A 668 -7.13 52.63 -17.36
N LEU A 669 -6.38 52.83 -16.26
CA LEU A 669 -5.17 53.67 -16.19
C LEU A 669 -4.37 53.37 -14.92
#